data_AF-A0A949NJ53-F1
#
_entry.id   AF-A0A949NJ53-F1
#
_cell.length_a   1.000
_cell.length_b   1.000
_cell.length_c   1.000
_cell.angle_alpha   90.00
_cell.angle_beta   90.00
_cell.angle_gamma   90.00
#
_symmetry.space_group_name_H-M   'P 1'
#
loop_
_entity.id
_entity.type
_entity.pdbx_description
1 polymer ?
#
loop_
_entity_poly.entity_id
_entity_poly.type
_entity_poly.pdbx_seq_one_letter_code
_entity_poly.pdbx_strand_id
1 'polypeptide(L)'
;MECEKGSDVYRNLEKEFEELLPVLYGLAEPTAVYRRGKIPEGSAAVQTLGAAADVIYVLAGTGERVSEEADRLFASGDCVKGLLLHAMADEYLFRLDEQMQDEILEYCREEGIGIGERLEAPVCLPAEFQKELLEAVRCRETEKIRLTKGYMFEPVKTMGYLLKVSPDQSRMRIRHDCNTCEAVNCRMKDKCIMNCAACRRTDCRMRGQWKQEEDFDIVQEYERREQGGRAASGEACVIAADIGTTTLVLQLVGAVSHEILGSYSSINHQRRFGADVVSRIQASVSGQGKALAESIREDLRQGIQKLMEDQGVTAGRISKIGIAGNTTMLHLLMEYPCRTLGTSPFRPYHNELQVIKCRDLFRTTSESSNQDGKFPPADCPVILLPGISAFVGADITAGLYACGIHEAKKPVLFLDLGTNGEMAIGTGERLFVTSTAAGPAFEGGNITCGTGSVPGAVCRVTIGPDRKAIIKTIGDRPPIGICGTGLIEGIAELYRTGLIDETGLLAPEYFETGYPLTQEEQEGQPPSLVITQNDIREIQMAKAAIRAGLETLTAVCTIPVEEIDAMYVAGGFGYRLDLGKAAAIGLIPPQLVSRAKAVGNSSLSGVTKYMLEAGSIPSHIAKQAREVQLADSETFRQLYLTYMYFPGKNSRESDQ
;
A
#
# COMPACT_ATOMS: atom_id res chain seq x y z
N MET A 1 4.26 18.54 8.85
CA MET A 1 5.41 19.43 9.06
C MET A 1 6.08 19.63 7.70
N GLU A 2 5.97 20.84 7.14
CA GLU A 2 6.49 21.20 5.83
C GLU A 2 8.02 21.35 5.88
N CYS A 3 8.77 20.28 5.62
CA CYS A 3 10.22 20.32 5.43
C CYS A 3 10.57 20.62 3.96
N GLU A 4 10.20 21.80 3.48
CA GLU A 4 10.54 22.27 2.12
C GLU A 4 11.84 23.09 2.13
N LYS A 5 12.69 22.96 1.10
CA LYS A 5 13.94 23.70 0.98
C LYS A 5 13.70 25.23 1.04
N GLY A 6 14.07 25.84 2.16
CA GLY A 6 13.85 27.28 2.46
C GLY A 6 12.84 27.58 3.57
N SER A 7 12.00 26.60 3.96
CA SER A 7 11.11 26.72 5.13
C SER A 7 11.90 26.84 6.44
N ASP A 8 11.29 27.36 7.51
CA ASP A 8 11.92 27.41 8.83
C ASP A 8 12.19 26.00 9.38
N VAL A 9 11.31 25.05 9.12
CA VAL A 9 11.47 23.64 9.51
C VAL A 9 12.64 22.99 8.78
N TYR A 10 12.76 23.20 7.47
CA TYR A 10 13.92 22.71 6.70
C TYR A 10 15.21 23.39 7.13
N ARG A 11 15.21 24.71 7.36
CA ARG A 11 16.40 25.43 7.85
C ARG A 11 16.82 24.94 9.23
N ASN A 12 15.86 24.63 10.10
CA ASN A 12 16.16 24.02 11.40
C ASN A 12 16.72 22.61 11.22
N LEU A 13 16.11 21.75 10.41
CA LEU A 13 16.63 20.40 10.13
C LEU A 13 17.99 20.40 9.43
N GLU A 14 18.23 21.34 8.51
CA GLU A 14 19.51 21.54 7.82
C GLU A 14 20.58 21.98 8.82
N LYS A 15 20.25 22.88 9.74
CA LYS A 15 21.14 23.27 10.83
C LYS A 15 21.45 22.09 11.75
N GLU A 16 20.45 21.32 12.17
CA GLU A 16 20.69 20.12 12.99
C GLU A 16 21.52 19.07 12.24
N PHE A 17 21.30 18.90 10.93
CA PHE A 17 22.10 18.01 10.08
C PHE A 17 23.56 18.47 10.00
N GLU A 18 23.81 19.77 9.78
CA GLU A 18 25.16 20.34 9.75
C GLU A 18 25.87 20.21 11.12
N GLU A 19 25.14 20.34 12.23
CA GLU A 19 25.67 20.11 13.58
C GLU A 19 26.02 18.64 13.83
N LEU A 20 25.18 17.71 13.35
CA LEU A 20 25.36 16.27 13.56
C LEU A 20 26.40 15.64 12.63
N LEU A 21 26.71 16.24 11.48
CA LEU A 21 27.62 15.65 10.50
C LEU A 21 29.04 15.44 11.05
N PRO A 22 29.68 16.41 11.74
CA PRO A 22 30.96 16.19 12.42
C PRO A 22 30.85 15.17 13.57
N VAL A 23 29.70 15.11 14.25
CA VAL A 23 29.45 14.15 15.34
C VAL A 23 29.43 12.74 14.79
N LEU A 24 28.69 12.48 13.71
CA LEU A 24 28.68 11.20 13.01
C LEU A 24 30.11 10.75 12.66
N TYR A 25 30.90 11.61 12.00
CA TYR A 25 32.27 11.25 11.60
C TYR A 25 33.22 11.04 12.80
N GLY A 26 32.99 11.71 13.92
CA GLY A 26 33.78 11.52 15.14
C GLY A 26 33.39 10.27 15.97
N LEU A 27 32.18 9.76 15.75
CA LEU A 27 31.65 8.56 16.42
C LEU A 27 31.78 7.29 15.57
N ALA A 28 31.71 7.41 14.25
CA ALA A 28 31.74 6.27 13.33
C ALA A 28 33.08 5.52 13.40
N GLU A 29 32.98 4.20 13.56
CA GLU A 29 34.09 3.25 13.52
C GLU A 29 33.83 2.28 12.35
N PRO A 30 33.98 2.72 11.09
CA PRO A 30 33.63 1.91 9.93
C PRO A 30 34.44 0.63 9.91
N THR A 31 33.75 -0.49 9.78
CA THR A 31 34.31 -1.83 9.63
C THR A 31 33.72 -2.43 8.38
N ALA A 32 34.55 -2.92 7.46
CA ALA A 32 34.07 -3.61 6.28
C ALA A 32 35.06 -4.73 5.92
N VAL A 33 34.56 -5.96 5.81
CA VAL A 33 35.36 -7.16 5.58
C VAL A 33 34.65 -8.06 4.58
N TYR A 34 35.40 -8.58 3.62
CA TYR A 34 34.97 -9.68 2.77
C TYR A 34 35.96 -10.84 2.80
N ARG A 35 35.45 -12.05 2.60
CA ARG A 35 36.28 -13.27 2.54
C ARG A 35 35.70 -14.26 1.54
N ARG A 36 36.52 -14.74 0.59
CA ARG A 36 36.15 -15.86 -0.28
C ARG A 36 36.28 -17.19 0.46
N GLY A 37 35.33 -18.09 0.24
CA GLY A 37 35.31 -19.40 0.87
C GLY A 37 34.31 -20.34 0.19
N LYS A 38 33.97 -21.42 0.87
CA LYS A 38 32.95 -22.37 0.41
C LYS A 38 31.86 -22.53 1.45
N ILE A 39 30.66 -22.90 1.00
CA ILE A 39 29.55 -23.27 1.89
C ILE A 39 29.85 -24.63 2.56
N PRO A 40 29.93 -24.70 3.90
CA PRO A 40 30.11 -25.96 4.64
C PRO A 40 28.94 -26.93 4.42
N GLU A 41 29.18 -28.25 4.51
CA GLU A 41 28.12 -29.27 4.34
C GLU A 41 26.98 -29.18 5.37
N GLY A 42 27.25 -28.61 6.55
CA GLY A 42 26.25 -28.38 7.60
C GLY A 42 25.66 -26.97 7.64
N SER A 43 25.91 -26.15 6.61
CA SER A 43 25.47 -24.75 6.59
C SER A 43 23.97 -24.62 6.35
N ALA A 44 23.34 -23.64 7.01
CA ALA A 44 21.95 -23.25 6.77
C ALA A 44 21.70 -22.81 5.30
N ALA A 45 22.73 -22.41 4.57
CA ALA A 45 22.63 -22.02 3.16
C ALA A 45 22.75 -23.19 2.16
N VAL A 46 23.00 -24.43 2.62
CA VAL A 46 23.18 -25.60 1.73
C VAL A 46 21.95 -25.87 0.87
N GLN A 47 20.75 -25.69 1.42
CA GLN A 47 19.52 -25.91 0.66
C GLN A 47 19.35 -24.91 -0.49
N THR A 48 19.85 -23.68 -0.30
CA THR A 48 19.76 -22.60 -1.30
C THR A 48 20.89 -22.66 -2.33
N LEU A 49 22.11 -22.97 -1.90
CA LEU A 49 23.32 -22.83 -2.71
C LEU A 49 23.95 -24.15 -3.17
N GLY A 50 23.66 -25.24 -2.46
CA GLY A 50 24.39 -26.50 -2.56
C GLY A 50 25.65 -26.51 -1.68
N ALA A 51 26.02 -27.70 -1.21
CA ALA A 51 27.25 -27.90 -0.45
C ALA A 51 28.49 -27.57 -1.31
N ALA A 52 29.52 -27.01 -0.67
CA ALA A 52 30.78 -26.62 -1.30
C ALA A 52 30.68 -25.55 -2.41
N ALA A 53 29.53 -24.85 -2.51
CA ALA A 53 29.39 -23.69 -3.39
C ALA A 53 30.46 -22.63 -3.06
N ASP A 54 31.10 -22.09 -4.09
CA ASP A 54 32.11 -21.03 -3.97
C ASP A 54 31.42 -19.68 -3.76
N VAL A 55 31.84 -18.96 -2.72
CA VAL A 55 31.12 -17.78 -2.22
C VAL A 55 32.08 -16.72 -1.67
N ILE A 56 31.63 -15.48 -1.60
CA ILE A 56 32.28 -14.39 -0.89
C ILE A 56 31.34 -13.91 0.22
N TYR A 57 31.78 -14.04 1.46
CA TYR A 57 31.08 -13.51 2.63
C TYR A 57 31.44 -12.04 2.78
N VAL A 58 30.46 -11.18 3.05
CA VAL A 58 30.66 -9.73 3.21
C VAL A 58 29.94 -9.25 4.46
N LEU A 59 30.63 -8.41 5.25
CA LEU A 59 30.09 -7.76 6.44
C LEU A 59 30.59 -6.33 6.51
N ALA A 60 29.68 -5.39 6.75
CA ALA A 60 29.99 -3.97 6.94
C ALA A 60 29.22 -3.40 8.13
N GLY A 61 29.79 -2.46 8.86
CA GLY A 61 29.15 -1.83 10.02
C GLY A 61 29.75 -0.46 10.34
N THR A 62 28.98 0.39 11.00
CA THR A 62 29.39 1.76 11.35
C THR A 62 29.96 1.91 12.76
N GLY A 63 29.95 0.84 13.56
CA GLY A 63 30.32 0.84 14.98
C GLY A 63 29.16 1.19 15.92
N GLU A 64 29.34 0.91 17.22
CA GLU A 64 28.29 1.01 18.25
C GLU A 64 27.99 2.45 18.68
N ARG A 65 29.02 3.30 18.74
CA ARG A 65 28.96 4.66 19.28
C ARG A 65 27.97 5.59 18.58
N VAL A 66 27.73 5.39 17.28
CA VAL A 66 26.74 6.17 16.52
C VAL A 66 25.32 5.83 16.97
N SER A 67 25.05 4.54 17.24
CA SER A 67 23.73 4.10 17.71
C SER A 67 23.51 4.50 19.17
N GLU A 68 24.54 4.36 20.02
CA GLU A 68 24.48 4.79 21.42
C GLU A 68 24.19 6.29 21.58
N GLU A 69 24.80 7.14 20.75
CA GLU A 69 24.53 8.58 20.79
C GLU A 69 23.13 8.91 20.27
N ALA A 70 22.65 8.19 19.26
CA ALA A 70 21.28 8.36 18.77
C ALA A 70 20.24 7.97 19.84
N ASP A 71 20.47 6.85 20.54
CA ASP A 71 19.65 6.39 21.67
C ASP A 71 19.69 7.39 22.83
N ARG A 72 20.87 7.97 23.11
CA ARG A 72 21.03 9.02 24.12
C ARG A 72 20.24 10.28 23.76
N LEU A 73 20.25 10.70 22.48
CA LEU A 73 19.50 11.87 22.01
C LEU A 73 17.99 11.66 22.22
N PHE A 74 17.47 10.47 21.91
CA PHE A 74 16.09 10.10 22.24
C PHE A 74 15.82 10.14 23.75
N ALA A 75 16.70 9.57 24.57
CA ALA A 75 16.53 9.56 26.03
C ALA A 75 16.56 10.97 26.65
N SER A 76 17.29 11.91 26.03
CA SER A 76 17.32 13.32 26.44
C SER A 76 16.16 14.17 25.89
N GLY A 77 15.26 13.58 25.09
CA GLY A 77 14.10 14.27 24.50
C GLY A 77 14.39 15.02 23.19
N ASP A 78 15.59 14.90 22.63
CA ASP A 78 15.96 15.47 21.32
C ASP A 78 15.72 14.46 20.20
N CYS A 79 14.44 14.11 20.01
CA CYS A 79 14.03 13.06 19.09
C CYS A 79 14.36 13.36 17.63
N VAL A 80 14.45 14.64 17.24
CA VAL A 80 14.79 15.05 15.87
C VAL A 80 16.25 14.76 15.57
N LYS A 81 17.16 15.09 16.50
CA LYS A 81 18.59 14.74 16.34
C LYS A 81 18.82 13.24 16.37
N GLY A 82 18.15 12.52 17.27
CA GLY A 82 18.21 11.06 17.32
C GLY A 82 17.78 10.42 16.00
N LEU A 83 16.64 10.86 15.45
CA LEU A 83 16.15 10.38 14.15
C LEU A 83 17.10 10.71 13.00
N LEU A 84 17.61 11.94 12.94
CA LEU A 84 18.57 12.37 11.91
C LEU A 84 19.86 11.58 11.99
N LEU A 85 20.42 11.38 13.19
CA LEU A 85 21.67 10.65 13.36
C LEU A 85 21.54 9.18 12.94
N HIS A 86 20.41 8.52 13.23
CA HIS A 86 20.14 7.16 12.71
C HIS A 86 20.04 7.13 11.19
N ALA A 87 19.32 8.07 10.59
CA ALA A 87 19.18 8.11 9.13
C ALA A 87 20.52 8.39 8.44
N MET A 88 21.35 9.24 9.03
CA MET A 88 22.70 9.52 8.55
C MET A 88 23.62 8.30 8.69
N ALA A 89 23.49 7.52 9.78
CA ALA A 89 24.22 6.28 9.97
C ALA A 89 23.85 5.22 8.93
N ASP A 90 22.55 5.11 8.58
CA ASP A 90 22.10 4.20 7.52
C ASP A 90 22.69 4.58 6.16
N GLU A 91 22.65 5.86 5.78
CA GLU A 91 23.25 6.34 4.53
C GLU A 91 24.77 6.09 4.51
N TYR A 92 25.44 6.34 5.64
CA TYR A 92 26.88 6.07 5.77
C TYR A 92 27.21 4.59 5.59
N LEU A 93 26.39 3.69 6.17
CA LEU A 93 26.53 2.25 6.01
C LEU A 93 26.32 1.81 4.55
N PHE A 94 25.33 2.37 3.84
CA PHE A 94 25.13 2.07 2.41
C PHE A 94 26.28 2.56 1.54
N ARG A 95 26.87 3.71 1.85
CA ARG A 95 28.07 4.21 1.14
C ARG A 95 29.29 3.31 1.38
N LEU A 96 29.44 2.81 2.60
CA LEU A 96 30.48 1.84 2.93
C LEU A 96 30.32 0.54 2.14
N ASP A 97 29.08 0.07 1.96
CA ASP A 97 28.77 -1.09 1.10
C ASP A 97 29.06 -0.80 -0.38
N GLU A 98 28.66 0.36 -0.92
CA GLU A 98 28.97 0.76 -2.31
C GLU A 98 30.49 0.70 -2.56
N GLN A 99 31.30 1.26 -1.65
CA GLN A 99 32.77 1.23 -1.75
C GLN A 99 33.31 -0.20 -1.67
N MET A 100 32.80 -1.01 -0.74
CA MET A 100 33.19 -2.41 -0.59
C MET A 100 32.90 -3.24 -1.86
N GLN A 101 31.76 -2.99 -2.51
CA GLN A 101 31.41 -3.65 -3.77
C GLN A 101 32.42 -3.33 -4.88
N ASP A 102 32.90 -2.09 -4.96
CA ASP A 102 33.91 -1.71 -5.95
C ASP A 102 35.22 -2.49 -5.74
N GLU A 103 35.66 -2.66 -4.49
CA GLU A 103 36.82 -3.49 -4.14
C GLU A 103 36.62 -4.97 -4.49
N ILE A 104 35.45 -5.52 -4.17
CA ILE A 104 35.11 -6.91 -4.50
C ILE A 104 35.06 -7.13 -6.02
N LEU A 105 34.56 -6.15 -6.78
CA LEU A 105 34.54 -6.21 -8.25
C LEU A 105 35.95 -6.16 -8.85
N GLU A 106 36.87 -5.43 -8.24
CA GLU A 106 38.28 -5.46 -8.61
C GLU A 106 38.91 -6.82 -8.31
N TYR A 107 38.72 -7.34 -7.09
CA TYR A 107 39.14 -8.69 -6.71
C TYR A 107 38.61 -9.77 -7.67
N CYS A 108 37.33 -9.70 -8.05
CA CYS A 108 36.74 -10.66 -8.99
C CYS A 108 37.39 -10.59 -10.38
N ARG A 109 37.76 -9.40 -10.85
CA ARG A 109 38.47 -9.21 -12.12
C ARG A 109 39.88 -9.79 -12.08
N GLU A 110 40.60 -9.60 -10.99
CA GLU A 110 41.96 -10.14 -10.79
C GLU A 110 41.95 -11.67 -10.72
N GLU A 111 40.99 -12.24 -10.01
CA GLU A 111 40.82 -13.69 -9.85
C GLU A 111 40.17 -14.38 -11.05
N GLY A 112 39.69 -13.61 -12.04
CA GLY A 112 39.00 -14.14 -13.21
C GLY A 112 37.70 -14.87 -12.88
N ILE A 113 36.92 -14.34 -11.93
CA ILE A 113 35.63 -14.88 -11.49
C ILE A 113 34.51 -13.85 -11.68
N GLY A 114 33.27 -14.33 -11.79
CA GLY A 114 32.07 -13.50 -11.80
C GLY A 114 31.25 -13.66 -10.51
N ILE A 115 30.19 -12.87 -10.40
CA ILE A 115 29.21 -12.94 -9.31
C ILE A 115 27.85 -13.31 -9.91
N GLY A 116 27.32 -14.45 -9.47
CA GLY A 116 26.05 -15.00 -9.93
C GLY A 116 24.85 -14.32 -9.29
N GLU A 117 24.88 -14.08 -7.98
CA GLU A 117 23.80 -13.48 -7.21
C GLU A 117 24.31 -12.97 -5.84
N ARG A 118 23.64 -11.95 -5.30
CA ARG A 118 23.79 -11.48 -3.92
C ARG A 118 22.62 -12.02 -3.10
N LEU A 119 22.94 -12.58 -1.94
CA LEU A 119 22.00 -13.23 -1.04
C LEU A 119 22.12 -12.66 0.37
N GLU A 120 20.97 -12.42 1.00
CA GLU A 120 20.83 -11.81 2.32
C GLU A 120 19.92 -12.66 3.22
N ALA A 121 20.24 -12.70 4.51
CA ALA A 121 19.38 -13.29 5.54
C ALA A 121 18.60 -12.18 6.26
N PRO A 122 17.30 -12.34 6.54
CA PRO A 122 16.49 -13.54 6.39
C PRO A 122 15.78 -13.70 5.02
N VAL A 123 16.01 -12.79 4.07
CA VAL A 123 15.21 -12.67 2.84
C VAL A 123 15.29 -13.90 1.93
N CYS A 124 16.51 -14.33 1.59
CA CYS A 124 16.73 -15.50 0.72
C CYS A 124 17.62 -16.57 1.35
N LEU A 125 18.10 -16.32 2.57
CA LEU A 125 18.83 -17.25 3.42
C LEU A 125 18.17 -17.28 4.80
N PRO A 126 18.12 -18.42 5.51
CA PRO A 126 17.60 -18.49 6.87
C PRO A 126 18.32 -17.52 7.82
N ALA A 127 17.63 -16.99 8.83
CA ALA A 127 18.20 -16.02 9.78
C ALA A 127 19.45 -16.56 10.50
N GLU A 128 19.49 -17.87 10.75
CA GLU A 128 20.60 -18.59 11.39
C GLU A 128 21.91 -18.44 10.60
N PHE A 129 21.83 -18.19 9.28
CA PHE A 129 23.00 -17.98 8.43
C PHE A 129 23.81 -16.75 8.84
N GLN A 130 23.23 -15.75 9.51
CA GLN A 130 23.98 -14.60 10.00
C GLN A 130 25.11 -15.01 10.97
N LYS A 131 24.91 -16.10 11.74
CA LYS A 131 25.93 -16.67 12.60
C LYS A 131 27.12 -17.22 11.82
N GLU A 132 26.84 -17.99 10.78
CA GLU A 132 27.87 -18.56 9.92
C GLU A 132 28.62 -17.48 9.14
N LEU A 133 27.91 -16.46 8.68
CA LEU A 133 28.51 -15.30 8.02
C LEU A 133 29.49 -14.59 8.95
N LEU A 134 29.07 -14.28 10.19
CA LEU A 134 29.93 -13.61 11.17
C LEU A 134 31.16 -14.45 11.52
N GLU A 135 31.00 -15.77 11.67
CA GLU A 135 32.11 -16.70 11.90
C GLU A 135 33.08 -16.72 10.70
N ALA A 136 32.56 -16.71 9.48
CA ALA A 136 33.36 -16.74 8.26
C ALA A 136 34.20 -15.48 8.07
N VAL A 137 33.71 -14.31 8.46
CA VAL A 137 34.43 -13.02 8.34
C VAL A 137 35.12 -12.58 9.64
N ARG A 138 35.15 -13.44 10.65
CA ARG A 138 35.71 -13.10 11.96
C ARG A 138 37.20 -12.73 11.86
N CYS A 139 37.53 -11.55 12.34
CA CYS A 139 38.87 -10.98 12.44
C CYS A 139 38.91 -9.90 13.53
N ARG A 140 40.05 -9.22 13.69
CA ARG A 140 40.21 -8.15 14.70
C ARG A 140 39.21 -7.01 14.49
N GLU A 141 38.90 -6.70 13.24
CA GLU A 141 38.03 -5.61 12.83
C GLU A 141 36.55 -5.94 13.10
N THR A 142 36.14 -7.21 13.00
CA THR A 142 34.76 -7.67 13.22
C THR A 142 34.52 -8.23 14.62
N GLU A 143 35.53 -8.24 15.49
CA GLU A 143 35.48 -8.87 16.83
C GLU A 143 34.43 -8.25 17.76
N LYS A 144 34.13 -6.95 17.57
CA LYS A 144 33.11 -6.23 18.34
C LYS A 144 31.68 -6.52 17.88
N ILE A 145 31.51 -7.06 16.67
CA ILE A 145 30.19 -7.37 16.11
C ILE A 145 29.71 -8.69 16.72
N ARG A 146 28.51 -8.65 17.30
CA ARG A 146 27.83 -9.77 17.96
C ARG A 146 26.50 -10.05 17.27
N LEU A 147 25.87 -11.14 17.69
CA LEU A 147 24.50 -11.48 17.30
C LEU A 147 23.63 -11.57 18.54
N THR A 148 22.42 -11.03 18.44
CA THR A 148 21.37 -11.24 19.44
C THR A 148 20.85 -12.69 19.37
N LYS A 149 20.01 -13.08 20.34
CA LYS A 149 19.34 -14.39 20.31
C LYS A 149 18.46 -14.60 19.07
N GLY A 150 17.98 -13.51 18.47
CA GLY A 150 17.20 -13.51 17.22
C GLY A 150 18.04 -13.37 15.96
N TYR A 151 19.36 -13.61 16.03
CA TYR A 151 20.28 -13.51 14.90
C TYR A 151 20.35 -12.13 14.24
N MET A 152 20.07 -11.05 14.97
CA MET A 152 20.33 -9.69 14.48
C MET A 152 21.74 -9.25 14.87
N PHE A 153 22.45 -8.57 13.97
CA PHE A 153 23.76 -7.98 14.27
C PHE A 153 23.65 -6.93 15.37
N GLU A 154 24.66 -6.91 16.24
CA GLU A 154 24.87 -5.91 17.27
C GLU A 154 26.30 -5.39 17.13
N PRO A 155 26.50 -4.10 16.80
CA PRO A 155 25.49 -3.03 16.71
C PRO A 155 24.53 -3.15 15.51
N VAL A 156 23.34 -2.58 15.63
CA VAL A 156 22.23 -2.70 14.66
C VAL A 156 22.59 -2.14 13.29
N LYS A 157 23.46 -1.11 13.25
CA LYS A 157 23.97 -0.51 12.00
C LYS A 157 25.11 -1.36 11.41
N THR A 158 24.78 -2.62 11.14
CA THR A 158 25.63 -3.63 10.54
C THR A 158 24.83 -4.38 9.49
N MET A 159 25.42 -4.60 8.33
CA MET A 159 24.85 -5.42 7.26
C MET A 159 25.78 -6.57 6.93
N GLY A 160 25.19 -7.71 6.61
CA GLY A 160 25.90 -8.90 6.17
C GLY A 160 25.19 -9.55 5.01
N TYR A 161 25.94 -9.92 3.99
CA TYR A 161 25.42 -10.62 2.83
C TYR A 161 26.46 -11.56 2.22
N LEU A 162 25.99 -12.40 1.32
CA LEU A 162 26.77 -13.42 0.65
C LEU A 162 26.71 -13.21 -0.86
N LEU A 163 27.82 -13.38 -1.55
CA LEU A 163 27.90 -13.34 -3.01
C LEU A 163 28.25 -14.73 -3.52
N LYS A 164 27.40 -15.30 -4.38
CA LYS A 164 27.70 -16.59 -5.01
C LYS A 164 28.65 -16.38 -6.18
N VAL A 165 29.80 -17.06 -6.14
CA VAL A 165 30.79 -16.97 -7.21
C VAL A 165 30.27 -17.71 -8.44
N SER A 166 30.48 -17.10 -9.60
CA SER A 166 30.13 -17.63 -10.91
C SER A 166 31.41 -17.86 -11.74
N PRO A 167 31.54 -18.99 -12.45
CA PRO A 167 32.63 -19.18 -13.41
C PRO A 167 32.49 -18.28 -14.65
N ASP A 168 31.29 -17.75 -14.90
CA ASP A 168 31.03 -16.77 -15.98
C ASP A 168 31.44 -15.36 -15.52
N GLN A 169 32.63 -14.92 -15.96
CA GLN A 169 33.21 -13.60 -15.68
C GLN A 169 32.38 -12.43 -16.21
N SER A 170 31.45 -12.68 -17.14
CA SER A 170 30.57 -11.63 -17.66
C SER A 170 29.40 -11.31 -16.73
N ARG A 171 29.14 -12.18 -15.74
CA ARG A 171 28.11 -11.95 -14.71
C ARG A 171 28.70 -11.22 -13.52
N MET A 172 28.16 -10.04 -13.23
CA MET A 172 28.55 -9.21 -12.09
C MET A 172 27.31 -8.74 -11.32
N ARG A 173 26.54 -9.69 -10.79
CA ARG A 173 25.32 -9.42 -10.01
C ARG A 173 25.63 -9.20 -8.52
N ILE A 174 26.44 -8.18 -8.24
CA ILE A 174 26.88 -7.84 -6.88
C ILE A 174 25.87 -6.98 -6.10
N ARG A 175 25.01 -6.26 -6.82
CA ARG A 175 24.04 -5.35 -6.21
C ARG A 175 22.88 -6.12 -5.60
N HIS A 176 22.31 -5.54 -4.55
CA HIS A 176 21.08 -6.02 -3.94
C HIS A 176 19.93 -6.00 -4.97
N ASP A 177 19.15 -7.08 -5.03
CA ASP A 177 17.95 -7.12 -5.88
C ASP A 177 16.82 -6.35 -5.20
N CYS A 178 16.70 -5.09 -5.59
CA CYS A 178 15.68 -4.17 -5.09
C CYS A 178 14.23 -4.66 -5.36
N ASN A 179 14.03 -5.60 -6.30
CA ASN A 179 12.71 -6.13 -6.61
C ASN A 179 12.22 -7.15 -5.55
N THR A 180 13.14 -7.83 -4.87
CA THR A 180 12.82 -8.81 -3.82
C THR A 180 13.03 -8.23 -2.41
N CYS A 181 13.37 -6.94 -2.32
CA CYS A 181 13.64 -6.23 -1.09
C CYS A 181 12.34 -5.87 -0.35
N GLU A 182 12.16 -6.31 0.89
CA GLU A 182 10.98 -6.01 1.71
C GLU A 182 11.02 -4.60 2.34
N ALA A 183 12.18 -3.93 2.34
CA ALA A 183 12.33 -2.60 2.93
C ALA A 183 11.52 -1.55 2.14
N VAL A 184 10.42 -1.08 2.73
CA VAL A 184 9.42 -0.21 2.09
C VAL A 184 9.92 1.21 1.83
N ASN A 185 10.88 1.68 2.64
CA ASN A 185 11.44 3.05 2.58
C ASN A 185 12.89 3.10 2.04
N CYS A 186 13.33 2.06 1.32
CA CYS A 186 14.71 1.97 0.83
C CYS A 186 14.96 2.89 -0.38
N ARG A 187 15.77 3.95 -0.20
CA ARG A 187 16.17 4.90 -1.27
C ARG A 187 16.99 4.27 -2.41
N MET A 188 17.51 3.05 -2.24
CA MET A 188 18.24 2.33 -3.30
C MET A 188 17.30 1.68 -4.32
N LYS A 189 16.01 1.47 -3.99
CA LYS A 189 14.98 1.05 -4.96
C LYS A 189 14.84 2.06 -6.11
N ASP A 190 15.09 3.34 -5.83
CA ASP A 190 15.05 4.42 -6.84
C ASP A 190 16.30 4.47 -7.73
N LYS A 191 17.45 3.93 -7.29
CA LYS A 191 18.72 3.97 -8.05
C LYS A 191 18.87 2.83 -9.07
N CYS A 192 18.09 1.76 -8.98
CA CYS A 192 18.17 0.62 -9.91
C CYS A 192 17.25 0.75 -11.13
N ILE A 193 17.02 1.97 -11.60
CA ILE A 193 16.31 2.25 -12.85
C ILE A 193 17.17 3.25 -13.65
N MET A 194 17.81 2.74 -14.71
CA MET A 194 18.41 3.49 -15.83
C MET A 194 19.78 4.17 -15.61
N ASN A 195 20.86 3.49 -16.05
CA ASN A 195 21.86 4.08 -16.95
C ASN A 195 22.85 3.02 -17.47
N CYS A 196 22.54 2.40 -18.61
CA CYS A 196 23.57 1.80 -19.45
C CYS A 196 23.61 2.54 -20.80
N ALA A 197 24.20 3.74 -20.78
CA ALA A 197 24.51 4.50 -22.00
C ALA A 197 25.79 3.98 -22.70
N ALA A 198 26.39 2.88 -22.24
CA ALA A 198 27.73 2.43 -22.67
C ALA A 198 27.79 1.04 -23.34
N CYS A 199 26.71 0.26 -23.40
CA CYS A 199 26.80 -1.09 -23.98
C CYS A 199 26.52 -1.09 -25.50
N ARG A 200 27.58 -0.94 -26.31
CA ARG A 200 27.57 -1.22 -27.76
C ARG A 200 27.78 -2.72 -28.07
N ARG A 201 27.03 -3.63 -27.43
CA ARG A 201 27.02 -5.05 -27.84
C ARG A 201 25.59 -5.50 -28.16
N THR A 202 25.43 -5.87 -29.42
CA THR A 202 24.21 -6.26 -30.14
C THR A 202 23.68 -7.65 -29.77
N ASP A 203 23.64 -8.03 -28.49
CA ASP A 203 23.17 -9.37 -28.11
C ASP A 203 22.44 -9.45 -26.75
N CYS A 204 21.69 -8.41 -26.38
CA CYS A 204 20.66 -8.55 -25.35
C CYS A 204 19.41 -9.21 -25.97
N ARG A 205 19.52 -10.50 -26.32
CA ARG A 205 18.38 -11.33 -26.70
C ARG A 205 17.82 -12.03 -25.48
N MET A 206 16.61 -11.61 -25.10
CA MET A 206 15.54 -12.38 -24.48
C MET A 206 15.84 -13.88 -24.28
N ARG A 207 16.00 -14.31 -23.01
CA ARG A 207 15.69 -15.67 -22.58
C ARG A 207 15.60 -15.74 -21.06
N GLY A 208 14.42 -15.39 -20.56
CA GLY A 208 13.88 -15.85 -19.30
C GLY A 208 12.40 -16.10 -19.57
N GLN A 209 12.00 -17.36 -19.60
CA GLN A 209 10.59 -17.73 -19.63
C GLN A 209 9.98 -17.25 -18.32
N TRP A 210 9.25 -16.15 -18.39
CA TRP A 210 8.36 -15.69 -17.34
C TRP A 210 7.33 -16.79 -17.11
N LYS A 211 7.21 -17.28 -15.88
CA LYS A 211 5.92 -17.85 -15.46
C LYS A 211 4.92 -16.70 -15.59
N GLN A 212 3.86 -16.90 -16.37
CA GLN A 212 2.78 -15.93 -16.52
C GLN A 212 2.32 -15.47 -15.13
N GLU A 213 2.30 -14.16 -14.91
CA GLU A 213 1.64 -13.49 -13.78
C GLU A 213 0.11 -13.53 -13.93
N GLU A 214 -0.44 -14.65 -14.42
CA GLU A 214 -1.88 -14.88 -14.56
C GLU A 214 -2.51 -15.44 -13.27
N ASP A 215 -1.71 -15.79 -12.25
CA ASP A 215 -2.19 -16.42 -11.01
C ASP A 215 -2.32 -15.48 -9.79
N PHE A 216 -2.16 -14.15 -9.96
CA PHE A 216 -2.62 -13.19 -8.95
C PHE A 216 -4.10 -12.86 -9.18
N ASP A 217 -4.99 -13.74 -8.72
CA ASP A 217 -6.40 -13.44 -8.60
C ASP A 217 -6.59 -12.39 -7.48
N ILE A 218 -6.74 -11.11 -7.84
CA ILE A 218 -7.25 -10.10 -6.91
C ILE A 218 -8.72 -10.43 -6.69
N VAL A 219 -9.00 -11.28 -5.71
CA VAL A 219 -10.36 -11.59 -5.28
C VAL A 219 -10.86 -10.47 -4.37
N GLN A 220 -11.02 -9.28 -4.93
CA GLN A 220 -12.19 -8.51 -4.50
C GLN A 220 -13.38 -9.37 -4.93
N GLU A 221 -13.89 -10.16 -3.98
CA GLU A 221 -15.08 -10.98 -4.13
C GLU A 221 -16.27 -10.01 -4.24
N TYR A 222 -16.33 -9.28 -5.37
CA TYR A 222 -17.59 -8.92 -5.98
C TYR A 222 -18.34 -10.23 -6.00
N GLU A 223 -19.50 -10.30 -5.35
CA GLU A 223 -20.37 -11.43 -5.58
C GLU A 223 -20.48 -11.57 -7.10
N ARG A 224 -19.79 -12.59 -7.66
CA ARG A 224 -20.24 -13.21 -8.89
C ARG A 224 -21.61 -13.72 -8.47
N ARG A 225 -22.62 -12.86 -8.54
CA ARG A 225 -23.94 -13.36 -8.89
C ARG A 225 -23.64 -14.18 -10.13
N GLU A 226 -23.89 -15.47 -10.06
CA GLU A 226 -23.93 -16.37 -11.23
C GLU A 226 -25.08 -15.97 -12.17
N GLN A 227 -25.27 -14.67 -12.37
CA GLN A 227 -26.07 -14.05 -13.40
C GLN A 227 -25.06 -13.53 -14.40
N GLY A 228 -24.40 -14.45 -15.11
CA GLY A 228 -23.86 -14.15 -16.43
C GLY A 228 -25.05 -13.83 -17.32
N GLY A 229 -25.56 -12.60 -17.22
CA GLY A 229 -26.57 -12.07 -18.11
C GLY A 229 -26.02 -12.20 -19.52
N ARG A 230 -26.68 -12.99 -20.38
CA ARG A 230 -26.37 -12.90 -21.81
C ARG A 230 -26.94 -11.58 -22.27
N ALA A 231 -26.07 -10.68 -22.72
CA ALA A 231 -26.50 -9.45 -23.38
C ALA A 231 -27.57 -9.81 -24.41
N ALA A 232 -28.70 -9.10 -24.40
CA ALA A 232 -29.72 -9.33 -25.40
C ALA A 232 -29.08 -9.18 -26.79
N SER A 233 -29.47 -10.03 -27.74
CA SER A 233 -28.84 -10.06 -29.07
C SER A 233 -28.88 -8.66 -29.70
N GLY A 234 -27.71 -8.06 -29.93
CA GLY A 234 -27.57 -6.73 -30.54
C GLY A 234 -27.69 -5.52 -29.59
N GLU A 235 -27.81 -5.72 -28.28
CA GLU A 235 -27.88 -4.62 -27.30
C GLU A 235 -26.58 -3.81 -27.25
N ALA A 236 -26.68 -2.48 -27.10
CA ALA A 236 -25.52 -1.64 -26.80
C ALA A 236 -24.99 -1.92 -25.39
N CYS A 237 -23.69 -1.78 -25.20
CA CYS A 237 -23.03 -1.95 -23.90
C CYS A 237 -22.30 -0.68 -23.51
N VAL A 238 -22.06 -0.53 -22.21
CA VAL A 238 -21.20 0.51 -21.63
C VAL A 238 -20.11 -0.15 -20.81
N ILE A 239 -18.98 0.53 -20.66
CA ILE A 239 -17.91 0.12 -19.76
C ILE A 239 -17.85 1.11 -18.62
N ALA A 240 -17.85 0.63 -17.39
CA ALA A 240 -17.58 1.42 -16.19
C ALA A 240 -16.21 1.00 -15.64
N ALA A 241 -15.36 1.97 -15.30
CA ALA A 241 -14.03 1.73 -14.75
C ALA A 241 -13.82 2.54 -13.48
N ASP A 242 -13.25 1.89 -12.48
CA ASP A 242 -12.75 2.50 -11.25
C ASP A 242 -11.23 2.33 -11.21
N ILE A 243 -10.53 3.46 -11.09
CA ILE A 243 -9.07 3.51 -11.06
C ILE A 243 -8.62 3.83 -9.65
N GLY A 244 -8.34 2.78 -8.88
CA GLY A 244 -7.68 2.87 -7.59
C GLY A 244 -6.17 3.01 -7.72
N THR A 245 -5.52 3.42 -6.64
CA THR A 245 -4.06 3.51 -6.57
C THR A 245 -3.42 2.12 -6.66
N THR A 246 -4.04 1.10 -6.07
CA THR A 246 -3.52 -0.29 -6.05
C THR A 246 -4.15 -1.18 -7.12
N THR A 247 -5.43 -0.97 -7.44
CA THR A 247 -6.24 -1.86 -8.28
C THR A 247 -7.06 -1.07 -9.28
N LEU A 248 -7.25 -1.61 -10.49
CA LEU A 248 -8.25 -1.14 -11.45
C LEU A 248 -9.36 -2.17 -11.54
N VAL A 249 -10.61 -1.72 -11.57
CA VAL A 249 -11.78 -2.59 -11.74
C VAL A 249 -12.66 -2.06 -12.84
N LEU A 250 -12.99 -2.93 -13.80
CA LEU A 250 -13.83 -2.60 -14.95
C LEU A 250 -15.04 -3.52 -14.99
N GLN A 251 -16.18 -2.97 -15.40
CA GLN A 251 -17.42 -3.70 -15.63
C GLN A 251 -17.95 -3.42 -17.03
N LEU A 252 -18.35 -4.50 -17.72
CA LEU A 252 -19.13 -4.43 -18.95
C LEU A 252 -20.60 -4.57 -18.60
N VAL A 253 -21.42 -3.59 -18.98
CA VAL A 253 -22.83 -3.51 -18.58
C VAL A 253 -23.72 -3.37 -19.80
N GLY A 254 -24.83 -4.11 -19.84
CA GLY A 254 -25.85 -3.96 -20.87
C GLY A 254 -26.62 -2.65 -20.70
N ALA A 255 -26.72 -1.83 -21.76
CA ALA A 255 -27.30 -0.49 -21.68
C ALA A 255 -28.84 -0.50 -21.54
N VAL A 256 -29.52 -1.61 -21.85
CA VAL A 256 -30.97 -1.79 -21.78
C VAL A 256 -31.34 -2.74 -20.64
N SER A 257 -30.60 -3.85 -20.50
CA SER A 257 -30.79 -4.82 -19.42
C SER A 257 -30.34 -4.29 -18.07
N HIS A 258 -29.37 -3.37 -18.06
CA HIS A 258 -28.69 -2.87 -16.87
C HIS A 258 -27.96 -3.98 -16.09
N GLU A 259 -27.75 -5.14 -16.72
CA GLU A 259 -27.05 -6.27 -16.12
C GLU A 259 -25.54 -6.14 -16.31
N ILE A 260 -24.78 -6.49 -15.27
CA ILE A 260 -23.32 -6.63 -15.35
C ILE A 260 -23.02 -7.92 -16.11
N LEU A 261 -22.52 -7.77 -17.34
CA LEU A 261 -22.19 -8.87 -18.24
C LEU A 261 -20.85 -9.51 -17.89
N GLY A 262 -19.90 -8.70 -17.44
CA GLY A 262 -18.57 -9.16 -17.06
C GLY A 262 -17.87 -8.16 -16.15
N SER A 263 -16.92 -8.65 -15.35
CA SER A 263 -16.04 -7.84 -14.51
C SER A 263 -14.59 -8.24 -14.75
N TYR A 264 -13.70 -7.26 -14.73
CA TYR A 264 -12.25 -7.44 -14.86
C TYR A 264 -11.56 -6.65 -13.75
N SER A 265 -10.53 -7.21 -13.14
CA SER A 265 -9.73 -6.56 -12.11
C SER A 265 -8.26 -6.81 -12.39
N SER A 266 -7.41 -5.79 -12.17
CA SER A 266 -5.96 -5.92 -12.28
C SER A 266 -5.25 -5.06 -11.25
N ILE A 267 -4.00 -5.39 -10.95
CA ILE A 267 -3.12 -4.46 -10.24
C ILE A 267 -2.92 -3.19 -11.09
N ASN A 268 -2.74 -2.06 -10.42
CA ASN A 268 -2.32 -0.83 -11.08
C ASN A 268 -0.80 -0.87 -11.32
N HIS A 269 -0.39 -1.07 -12.56
CA HIS A 269 1.02 -1.19 -12.91
C HIS A 269 1.80 0.12 -12.78
N GLN A 270 1.14 1.25 -12.45
CA GLN A 270 1.83 2.45 -12.00
C GLN A 270 2.60 2.25 -10.70
N ARG A 271 2.31 1.18 -9.94
CA ARG A 271 3.10 0.70 -8.80
C ARG A 271 4.61 0.71 -9.07
N ARG A 272 5.04 0.41 -10.29
CA ARG A 272 6.46 0.39 -10.69
C ARG A 272 7.16 1.75 -10.59
N PHE A 273 6.39 2.84 -10.53
CA PHE A 273 6.89 4.22 -10.43
C PHE A 273 6.69 4.82 -9.04
N GLY A 274 6.01 4.12 -8.14
CA GLY A 274 5.69 4.62 -6.81
C GLY A 274 4.62 3.77 -6.11
N ALA A 275 4.87 3.48 -4.83
CA ALA A 275 3.99 2.67 -4.00
C ALA A 275 2.67 3.40 -3.66
N ASP A 276 2.67 4.73 -3.64
CA ASP A 276 1.53 5.56 -3.24
C ASP A 276 1.29 6.73 -4.20
N VAL A 277 0.28 7.55 -3.89
CA VAL A 277 -0.10 8.72 -4.68
C VAL A 277 1.01 9.77 -4.73
N VAL A 278 1.71 10.01 -3.62
CA VAL A 278 2.71 11.07 -3.50
C VAL A 278 3.96 10.75 -4.32
N SER A 279 4.47 9.53 -4.21
CA SER A 279 5.59 9.03 -5.00
C SER A 279 5.29 9.07 -6.50
N ARG A 280 4.07 8.74 -6.92
CA ARG A 280 3.66 8.86 -8.33
C ARG A 280 3.56 10.30 -8.82
N ILE A 281 3.10 11.23 -7.96
CA ILE A 281 3.15 12.67 -8.26
C ILE A 281 4.60 13.10 -8.48
N GLN A 282 5.51 12.71 -7.59
CA GLN A 282 6.93 13.03 -7.71
C GLN A 282 7.56 12.45 -8.98
N ALA A 283 7.28 11.20 -9.31
CA ALA A 283 7.72 10.57 -10.56
C ALA A 283 7.21 11.33 -11.80
N SER A 284 5.92 11.70 -11.80
CA SER A 284 5.35 12.54 -12.87
C SER A 284 6.06 13.89 -13.00
N VAL A 285 6.32 14.56 -11.87
CA VAL A 285 7.03 15.86 -11.83
C VAL A 285 8.49 15.73 -12.25
N SER A 286 9.09 14.56 -12.04
CA SER A 286 10.48 14.23 -12.41
C SER A 286 10.63 13.77 -13.86
N GLY A 287 9.59 13.94 -14.69
CA GLY A 287 9.63 13.68 -16.12
C GLY A 287 9.07 12.32 -16.55
N GLN A 288 8.53 11.51 -15.62
CA GLN A 288 7.96 10.20 -15.93
C GLN A 288 6.44 10.24 -16.22
N GLY A 289 5.84 11.43 -16.33
CA GLY A 289 4.39 11.60 -16.52
C GLY A 289 3.82 10.82 -17.72
N LYS A 290 4.54 10.78 -18.85
CA LYS A 290 4.17 9.99 -20.03
C LYS A 290 4.14 8.48 -19.76
N ALA A 291 5.18 7.97 -19.11
CA ALA A 291 5.28 6.55 -18.80
C ALA A 291 4.19 6.11 -17.81
N LEU A 292 3.87 6.95 -16.83
CA LEU A 292 2.74 6.76 -15.91
C LEU A 292 1.39 6.74 -16.65
N ALA A 293 1.18 7.68 -17.58
CA ALA A 293 -0.03 7.76 -18.40
C ALA A 293 -0.16 6.54 -19.33
N GLU A 294 0.92 6.14 -19.98
CA GLU A 294 0.94 4.94 -20.84
C GLU A 294 0.66 3.67 -20.05
N SER A 295 1.22 3.52 -18.84
CA SER A 295 0.97 2.36 -17.98
C SER A 295 -0.52 2.19 -17.66
N ILE A 296 -1.20 3.27 -17.24
CA ILE A 296 -2.60 3.18 -16.85
C ILE A 296 -3.54 3.03 -18.06
N ARG A 297 -3.19 3.65 -19.19
CA ARG A 297 -3.91 3.46 -20.47
C ARG A 297 -3.78 2.03 -20.98
N GLU A 298 -2.63 1.39 -20.76
CA GLU A 298 -2.42 -0.03 -21.07
C GLU A 298 -3.28 -0.94 -20.21
N ASP A 299 -3.30 -0.74 -18.89
CA ASP A 299 -4.13 -1.52 -17.96
C ASP A 299 -5.61 -1.45 -18.33
N LEU A 300 -6.11 -0.24 -18.61
CA LEU A 300 -7.48 -0.03 -19.10
C LEU A 300 -7.72 -0.73 -20.45
N ARG A 301 -6.79 -0.63 -21.40
CA ARG A 301 -6.94 -1.23 -22.73
C ARG A 301 -7.06 -2.75 -22.64
N GLN A 302 -6.17 -3.39 -21.88
CA GLN A 302 -6.18 -4.83 -21.66
C GLN A 302 -7.48 -5.29 -20.99
N GLY A 303 -7.92 -4.58 -19.94
CA GLY A 303 -9.18 -4.90 -19.27
C GLY A 303 -10.40 -4.77 -20.18
N ILE A 304 -10.47 -3.70 -20.98
CA ILE A 304 -11.55 -3.51 -21.97
C ILE A 304 -11.54 -4.64 -23.01
N GLN A 305 -10.38 -4.98 -23.57
CA GLN A 305 -10.25 -6.05 -24.56
C GLN A 305 -10.66 -7.39 -23.98
N LYS A 306 -10.17 -7.72 -22.77
CA LYS A 306 -10.49 -8.97 -22.09
C LYS A 306 -11.98 -9.11 -21.81
N LEU A 307 -12.63 -8.04 -21.32
CA LEU A 307 -14.08 -8.02 -21.10
C LEU A 307 -14.87 -8.26 -22.39
N MET A 308 -14.46 -7.62 -23.48
CA MET A 308 -15.10 -7.79 -24.79
C MET A 308 -14.93 -9.22 -25.32
N GLU A 309 -13.72 -9.79 -25.20
CA GLU A 309 -13.39 -11.14 -25.64
C GLU A 309 -14.15 -12.19 -24.82
N ASP A 310 -14.13 -12.09 -23.49
CA ASP A 310 -14.78 -13.04 -22.58
C ASP A 310 -16.29 -13.10 -22.74
N GLN A 311 -16.91 -11.95 -23.07
CA GLN A 311 -18.36 -11.83 -23.23
C GLN A 311 -18.81 -11.88 -24.70
N GLY A 312 -17.88 -12.05 -25.65
CA GLY A 312 -18.18 -12.07 -27.09
C GLY A 312 -18.85 -10.78 -27.59
N VAL A 313 -18.53 -9.62 -26.99
CA VAL A 313 -19.09 -8.32 -27.37
C VAL A 313 -18.18 -7.64 -28.38
N THR A 314 -18.72 -7.32 -29.56
CA THR A 314 -17.98 -6.62 -30.61
C THR A 314 -17.76 -5.14 -30.27
N ALA A 315 -16.63 -4.57 -30.72
CA ALA A 315 -16.27 -3.18 -30.45
C ALA A 315 -17.40 -2.18 -30.73
N GLY A 316 -18.09 -2.33 -31.87
CA GLY A 316 -19.17 -1.42 -32.28
C GLY A 316 -20.38 -1.40 -31.35
N ARG A 317 -20.50 -2.35 -30.42
CA ARG A 317 -21.55 -2.37 -29.39
C ARG A 317 -21.18 -1.53 -28.16
N ILE A 318 -19.91 -1.19 -27.96
CA ILE A 318 -19.50 -0.32 -26.87
C ILE A 318 -19.87 1.12 -27.22
N SER A 319 -20.88 1.63 -26.55
CA SER A 319 -21.46 2.95 -26.83
C SER A 319 -20.72 4.09 -26.13
N LYS A 320 -20.15 3.83 -24.95
CA LYS A 320 -19.41 4.80 -24.13
C LYS A 320 -18.65 4.10 -22.99
N ILE A 321 -17.59 4.75 -22.50
CA ILE A 321 -16.75 4.31 -21.38
C ILE A 321 -16.82 5.37 -20.28
N GLY A 322 -17.10 4.99 -19.05
CA GLY A 322 -17.12 5.87 -17.88
C GLY A 322 -15.96 5.51 -16.96
N ILE A 323 -15.29 6.51 -16.41
CA ILE A 323 -14.11 6.33 -15.56
C ILE A 323 -14.25 7.22 -14.32
N ALA A 324 -14.06 6.63 -13.15
CA ALA A 324 -13.83 7.33 -11.89
C ALA A 324 -12.51 6.85 -11.25
N GLY A 325 -12.05 7.61 -10.27
CA GLY A 325 -10.80 7.37 -9.55
C GLY A 325 -10.42 8.61 -8.76
N ASN A 326 -9.46 8.47 -7.86
CA ASN A 326 -8.98 9.63 -7.13
C ASN A 326 -8.34 10.66 -8.10
N THR A 327 -8.29 11.92 -7.65
CA THR A 327 -7.87 13.04 -8.48
C THR A 327 -6.51 12.82 -9.14
N THR A 328 -5.55 12.27 -8.40
CA THR A 328 -4.23 11.99 -8.96
C THR A 328 -4.29 10.94 -10.06
N MET A 329 -5.03 9.85 -9.88
CA MET A 329 -5.15 8.80 -10.90
C MET A 329 -5.70 9.36 -12.21
N LEU A 330 -6.71 10.23 -12.16
CA LEU A 330 -7.26 10.88 -13.35
C LEU A 330 -6.28 11.89 -13.99
N HIS A 331 -5.49 12.60 -13.19
CA HIS A 331 -4.45 13.49 -13.72
C HIS A 331 -3.33 12.71 -14.42
N LEU A 332 -2.90 11.58 -13.86
CA LEU A 332 -1.92 10.71 -14.48
C LEU A 332 -2.45 10.09 -15.77
N LEU A 333 -3.70 9.61 -15.77
CA LEU A 333 -4.38 9.10 -16.97
C LEU A 333 -4.39 10.13 -18.11
N MET A 334 -4.63 11.40 -17.77
CA MET A 334 -4.70 12.51 -18.72
C MET A 334 -3.35 13.15 -19.05
N GLU A 335 -2.26 12.71 -18.42
CA GLU A 335 -0.94 13.33 -18.53
C GLU A 335 -0.96 14.83 -18.13
N TYR A 336 -1.80 15.19 -17.16
CA TYR A 336 -1.89 16.56 -16.65
C TYR A 336 -0.74 16.92 -15.71
N PRO A 337 -0.41 18.22 -15.56
CA PRO A 337 0.55 18.67 -14.56
C PRO A 337 0.11 18.26 -13.14
N CYS A 338 0.92 17.43 -12.49
CA CYS A 338 0.61 16.91 -11.14
C CYS A 338 1.28 17.70 -10.00
N ARG A 339 2.15 18.68 -10.30
CA ARG A 339 2.94 19.40 -9.27
C ARG A 339 2.07 19.95 -8.15
N THR A 340 0.97 20.63 -8.52
CA THR A 340 0.09 21.32 -7.58
C THR A 340 -0.80 20.37 -6.76
N LEU A 341 -0.84 19.08 -7.09
CA LEU A 341 -1.52 18.07 -6.26
C LEU A 341 -0.70 17.68 -5.03
N GLY A 342 0.63 17.77 -5.12
CA GLY A 342 1.55 17.40 -4.03
C GLY A 342 2.04 18.58 -3.19
N THR A 343 1.66 19.81 -3.52
CA THR A 343 2.12 21.03 -2.85
C THR A 343 0.94 21.90 -2.46
N SER A 344 0.96 22.44 -1.23
CA SER A 344 -0.04 23.42 -0.78
C SER A 344 -0.12 24.60 -1.77
N PRO A 345 -1.33 25.08 -2.14
CA PRO A 345 -2.65 24.78 -1.57
C PRO A 345 -3.40 23.63 -2.27
N PHE A 346 -2.70 22.58 -2.72
CA PHE A 346 -3.24 21.32 -3.24
C PHE A 346 -4.33 21.51 -4.31
N ARG A 347 -3.94 22.14 -5.43
CA ARG A 347 -4.88 22.50 -6.49
C ARG A 347 -4.84 21.51 -7.64
N PRO A 348 -5.97 20.87 -8.00
CA PRO A 348 -6.06 20.10 -9.21
C PRO A 348 -5.96 21.00 -10.46
N TYR A 349 -5.35 20.48 -11.51
CA TYR A 349 -5.35 21.12 -12.83
C TYR A 349 -6.75 21.09 -13.44
N HIS A 350 -7.46 19.97 -13.27
CA HIS A 350 -8.82 19.79 -13.77
C HIS A 350 -9.59 18.78 -12.92
N ASN A 351 -10.80 19.16 -12.47
CA ASN A 351 -11.70 18.29 -11.70
C ASN A 351 -13.14 18.26 -12.25
N GLU A 352 -13.43 18.95 -13.35
CA GLU A 352 -14.76 18.92 -13.95
C GLU A 352 -15.00 17.64 -14.78
N LEU A 353 -16.26 17.37 -15.11
CA LEU A 353 -16.64 16.26 -15.96
C LEU A 353 -16.06 16.46 -17.36
N GLN A 354 -15.41 15.42 -17.90
CA GLN A 354 -14.81 15.47 -19.23
C GLN A 354 -15.43 14.43 -20.15
N VAL A 355 -15.62 14.81 -21.41
CA VAL A 355 -16.01 13.89 -22.48
C VAL A 355 -14.92 13.93 -23.55
N ILE A 356 -14.17 12.86 -23.67
CA ILE A 356 -13.01 12.74 -24.55
C ILE A 356 -13.29 11.62 -25.55
N LYS A 357 -12.75 11.69 -26.76
CA LYS A 357 -12.88 10.57 -27.70
C LYS A 357 -11.92 9.45 -27.32
N CYS A 358 -12.35 8.20 -27.50
CA CYS A 358 -11.53 7.01 -27.28
C CYS A 358 -10.16 7.12 -27.97
N ARG A 359 -10.14 7.61 -29.22
CA ARG A 359 -8.90 7.82 -29.98
C ARG A 359 -7.92 8.79 -29.33
N ASP A 360 -8.41 9.77 -28.57
CA ASP A 360 -7.58 10.83 -27.98
C ASP A 360 -6.99 10.39 -26.64
N LEU A 361 -7.73 9.58 -25.87
CA LEU A 361 -7.25 9.02 -24.62
C LEU A 361 -6.25 7.88 -24.83
N PHE A 362 -6.54 6.97 -25.77
CA PHE A 362 -5.75 5.75 -25.98
C PHE A 362 -4.72 5.86 -27.12
N ARG A 363 -4.25 7.08 -27.44
CA ARG A 363 -3.25 7.30 -28.51
C ARG A 363 -1.99 6.48 -28.25
N THR A 364 -1.72 5.49 -29.09
CA THR A 364 -0.43 4.78 -29.14
C THR A 364 0.52 5.48 -30.10
N THR A 365 1.83 5.38 -29.87
CA THR A 365 2.88 5.81 -30.81
C THR A 365 2.86 5.01 -32.12
N SER A 366 2.17 3.87 -32.16
CA SER A 366 1.82 3.13 -33.37
C SER A 366 0.37 3.40 -33.78
N GLU A 367 0.16 3.89 -35.00
CA GLU A 367 -1.16 4.21 -35.59
C GLU A 367 -2.03 2.96 -35.92
N SER A 368 -1.73 1.80 -35.35
CA SER A 368 -2.23 0.50 -35.85
C SER A 368 -3.30 -0.18 -34.98
N SER A 369 -3.86 0.45 -33.94
CA SER A 369 -4.67 -0.25 -32.93
C SER A 369 -6.15 -0.45 -33.25
N ASN A 370 -6.70 0.18 -34.28
CA ASN A 370 -8.13 0.02 -34.64
C ASN A 370 -8.41 -0.84 -35.89
N GLN A 371 -7.38 -1.48 -36.48
CA GLN A 371 -7.58 -2.24 -37.72
C GLN A 371 -8.30 -3.58 -37.52
N ASP A 372 -8.37 -4.13 -36.30
CA ASP A 372 -8.89 -5.47 -36.04
C ASP A 372 -10.30 -5.53 -35.41
N GLY A 373 -10.96 -4.39 -35.16
CA GLY A 373 -12.28 -4.37 -34.51
C GLY A 373 -12.30 -4.92 -33.07
N LYS A 374 -11.13 -5.02 -32.43
CA LYS A 374 -10.92 -5.54 -31.07
C LYS A 374 -10.95 -4.47 -29.98
N PHE A 375 -11.15 -3.20 -30.33
CA PHE A 375 -11.20 -2.09 -29.38
C PHE A 375 -12.34 -1.13 -29.72
N PRO A 376 -12.96 -0.44 -28.74
CA PRO A 376 -14.09 0.45 -28.99
C PRO A 376 -13.84 1.50 -30.09
N PRO A 377 -14.89 1.93 -30.83
CA PRO A 377 -14.76 2.87 -31.94
C PRO A 377 -13.97 4.13 -31.58
N ALA A 378 -13.23 4.67 -32.55
CA ALA A 378 -12.38 5.85 -32.34
C ALA A 378 -13.14 7.08 -31.79
N ASP A 379 -14.42 7.25 -32.16
CA ASP A 379 -15.29 8.32 -31.68
C ASP A 379 -16.17 7.92 -30.48
N CYS A 380 -16.00 6.71 -29.93
CA CYS A 380 -16.66 6.30 -28.68
C CYS A 380 -16.27 7.28 -27.57
N PRO A 381 -17.23 7.92 -26.87
CA PRO A 381 -16.92 8.86 -25.80
C PRO A 381 -16.42 8.11 -24.56
N VAL A 382 -15.35 8.65 -23.98
CA VAL A 382 -14.82 8.32 -22.68
C VAL A 382 -15.15 9.47 -21.74
N ILE A 383 -15.87 9.16 -20.66
CA ILE A 383 -16.38 10.14 -19.71
C ILE A 383 -15.61 9.99 -18.41
N LEU A 384 -14.84 11.02 -18.04
CA LEU A 384 -14.21 11.10 -16.72
C LEU A 384 -15.18 11.83 -15.79
N LEU A 385 -15.56 11.18 -14.69
CA LEU A 385 -16.44 11.79 -13.69
C LEU A 385 -15.71 12.94 -12.95
N PRO A 386 -16.45 13.91 -12.41
CA PRO A 386 -15.85 15.06 -11.73
C PRO A 386 -15.37 14.72 -10.31
N GLY A 387 -14.20 15.23 -9.94
CA GLY A 387 -13.69 15.22 -8.57
C GLY A 387 -14.07 16.48 -7.79
N ILE A 388 -13.78 16.52 -6.50
CA ILE A 388 -14.09 17.65 -5.61
C ILE A 388 -12.84 18.48 -5.32
N SER A 389 -11.76 17.85 -4.87
CA SER A 389 -10.50 18.50 -4.49
C SER A 389 -9.29 17.70 -4.98
N ALA A 390 -8.07 18.02 -4.53
CA ALA A 390 -6.89 17.20 -4.79
C ALA A 390 -6.93 15.85 -4.03
N PHE A 391 -7.61 15.80 -2.89
CA PHE A 391 -7.66 14.60 -2.02
C PHE A 391 -8.99 13.86 -2.08
N VAL A 392 -10.03 14.49 -2.63
CA VAL A 392 -11.35 13.88 -2.81
C VAL A 392 -11.69 13.86 -4.30
N GLY A 393 -11.59 12.68 -4.91
CA GLY A 393 -11.68 12.50 -6.35
C GLY A 393 -13.06 12.12 -6.86
N ALA A 394 -13.07 11.65 -8.11
CA ALA A 394 -14.28 11.28 -8.82
C ALA A 394 -14.85 9.94 -8.36
N ASP A 395 -14.01 9.09 -7.78
CA ASP A 395 -14.38 7.88 -7.05
C ASP A 395 -15.38 8.18 -5.92
N ILE A 396 -15.09 9.20 -5.12
CA ILE A 396 -15.98 9.64 -4.04
C ILE A 396 -17.24 10.26 -4.62
N THR A 397 -17.13 11.17 -5.59
CA THR A 397 -18.32 11.76 -6.25
C THR A 397 -19.25 10.68 -6.83
N ALA A 398 -18.68 9.67 -7.48
CA ALA A 398 -19.41 8.52 -8.00
C ALA A 398 -20.08 7.73 -6.85
N GLY A 399 -19.34 7.47 -5.77
CA GLY A 399 -19.88 6.78 -4.59
C GLY A 399 -21.06 7.52 -3.94
N LEU A 400 -20.97 8.84 -3.80
CA LEU A 400 -22.06 9.67 -3.29
C LEU A 400 -23.30 9.61 -4.21
N TYR A 401 -23.09 9.56 -5.52
CA TYR A 401 -24.17 9.40 -6.50
C TYR A 401 -24.83 8.03 -6.42
N ALA A 402 -24.03 6.96 -6.28
CA ALA A 402 -24.49 5.59 -6.11
C ALA A 402 -25.41 5.46 -4.87
N CYS A 403 -25.01 6.10 -3.76
CA CYS A 403 -25.75 6.07 -2.50
C CYS A 403 -26.98 6.99 -2.47
N GLY A 404 -27.27 7.74 -3.55
CA GLY A 404 -28.45 8.61 -3.62
C GLY A 404 -28.38 9.82 -2.70
N ILE A 405 -27.19 10.26 -2.28
CA ILE A 405 -27.05 11.32 -1.27
C ILE A 405 -27.60 12.67 -1.76
N HIS A 406 -27.55 12.92 -3.06
CA HIS A 406 -28.17 14.09 -3.70
C HIS A 406 -29.69 14.17 -3.54
N GLU A 407 -30.37 13.08 -3.16
CA GLU A 407 -31.81 13.04 -2.89
C GLU A 407 -32.12 13.12 -1.37
N ALA A 408 -31.09 13.05 -0.52
CA ALA A 408 -31.25 12.96 0.91
C ALA A 408 -31.73 14.28 1.51
N LYS A 409 -32.88 14.23 2.20
CA LYS A 409 -33.46 15.37 2.94
C LYS A 409 -32.91 15.53 4.36
N LYS A 410 -32.29 14.49 4.89
CA LYS A 410 -31.65 14.47 6.20
C LYS A 410 -30.16 14.17 6.06
N PRO A 411 -29.33 14.53 7.05
CA PRO A 411 -27.90 14.26 6.99
C PRO A 411 -27.59 12.78 6.80
N VAL A 412 -26.72 12.51 5.84
CA VAL A 412 -26.14 11.19 5.58
C VAL A 412 -24.63 11.30 5.73
N LEU A 413 -24.03 10.26 6.31
CA LEU A 413 -22.59 10.09 6.36
C LEU A 413 -22.16 9.05 5.33
N PHE A 414 -21.11 9.32 4.58
CA PHE A 414 -20.45 8.41 3.67
C PHE A 414 -18.99 8.27 4.10
N LEU A 415 -18.49 7.05 4.14
CA LEU A 415 -17.12 6.71 4.52
C LEU A 415 -16.59 5.68 3.53
N ASP A 416 -15.59 6.05 2.74
CA ASP A 416 -14.82 5.12 1.92
C ASP A 416 -13.58 4.67 2.69
N LEU A 417 -13.42 3.36 2.85
CA LEU A 417 -12.28 2.76 3.54
C LEU A 417 -11.35 2.12 2.49
N GLY A 418 -10.32 2.88 2.11
CA GLY A 418 -9.18 2.39 1.32
C GLY A 418 -7.86 2.77 2.00
N THR A 419 -6.84 3.01 1.17
CA THR A 419 -5.51 3.47 1.62
C THR A 419 -5.62 4.79 2.39
N ASN A 420 -6.59 5.62 1.99
CA ASN A 420 -7.04 6.78 2.72
C ASN A 420 -8.45 6.52 3.27
N GLY A 421 -8.83 7.36 4.24
CA GLY A 421 -10.21 7.47 4.69
C GLY A 421 -10.88 8.69 4.10
N GLU A 422 -11.49 8.56 2.94
CA GLU A 422 -12.36 9.60 2.38
C GLU A 422 -13.75 9.54 3.01
N MET A 423 -14.32 10.70 3.29
CA MET A 423 -15.63 10.76 3.94
C MET A 423 -16.39 12.02 3.55
N ALA A 424 -17.71 11.91 3.58
CA ALA A 424 -18.62 13.01 3.30
C ALA A 424 -19.78 13.03 4.30
N ILE A 425 -20.22 14.21 4.71
CA ILE A 425 -21.44 14.39 5.49
C ILE A 425 -22.30 15.49 4.89
N GLY A 426 -23.62 15.29 4.90
CA GLY A 426 -24.57 16.34 4.58
C GLY A 426 -25.84 15.83 3.93
N THR A 427 -26.49 16.71 3.18
CA THR A 427 -27.77 16.47 2.48
C THR A 427 -27.60 16.69 0.98
N GLY A 428 -28.67 16.50 0.20
CA GLY A 428 -28.67 16.84 -1.22
C GLY A 428 -28.46 18.34 -1.52
N GLU A 429 -28.56 19.22 -0.53
CA GLU A 429 -28.35 20.66 -0.71
C GLU A 429 -26.93 21.11 -0.38
N ARG A 430 -26.29 20.46 0.60
CA ARG A 430 -24.98 20.86 1.12
C ARG A 430 -24.20 19.64 1.59
N LEU A 431 -22.98 19.51 1.09
CA LEU A 431 -22.07 18.43 1.43
C LEU A 431 -20.74 18.98 1.92
N PHE A 432 -20.17 18.30 2.92
CA PHE A 432 -18.81 18.52 3.36
C PHE A 432 -18.04 17.24 3.18
N VAL A 433 -16.83 17.35 2.65
CA VAL A 433 -15.97 16.20 2.39
C VAL A 433 -14.61 16.40 3.04
N THR A 434 -13.96 15.30 3.37
CA THR A 434 -12.56 15.31 3.76
C THR A 434 -11.90 13.98 3.42
N SER A 435 -10.58 13.95 3.54
CA SER A 435 -9.75 12.76 3.42
C SER A 435 -8.75 12.76 4.57
N THR A 436 -8.52 11.60 5.16
CA THR A 436 -7.54 11.40 6.24
C THR A 436 -6.60 10.27 5.87
N ALA A 437 -5.33 10.40 6.27
CA ALA A 437 -4.36 9.32 6.12
C ALA A 437 -4.63 8.25 7.18
N ALA A 438 -5.32 7.17 6.79
CA ALA A 438 -5.52 6.00 7.65
C ALA A 438 -4.34 5.02 7.56
N GLY A 439 -3.59 5.04 6.45
CA GLY A 439 -2.53 4.09 6.17
C GLY A 439 -3.07 2.76 5.63
N PRO A 440 -2.19 1.86 5.15
CA PRO A 440 -2.60 0.65 4.45
C PRO A 440 -3.03 -0.50 5.38
N ALA A 441 -3.15 -0.26 6.69
CA ALA A 441 -3.43 -1.31 7.69
C ALA A 441 -4.73 -2.08 7.39
N PHE A 442 -5.79 -1.41 6.93
CA PHE A 442 -7.05 -2.07 6.55
C PHE A 442 -6.95 -2.87 5.24
N GLU A 443 -5.91 -2.65 4.43
CA GLU A 443 -5.61 -3.43 3.23
C GLU A 443 -4.60 -4.56 3.50
N GLY A 444 -4.16 -4.72 4.76
CA GLY A 444 -3.13 -5.69 5.15
C GLY A 444 -1.69 -5.19 4.98
N GLY A 445 -1.47 -3.93 4.63
CA GLY A 445 -0.14 -3.34 4.58
C GLY A 445 0.39 -2.96 5.96
N ASN A 446 1.71 -3.07 6.18
CA ASN A 446 2.38 -2.87 7.48
C ASN A 446 1.91 -3.81 8.60
N ILE A 447 1.23 -4.91 8.25
CA ILE A 447 0.79 -5.93 9.19
C ILE A 447 1.66 -7.18 9.01
N THR A 448 2.14 -7.74 10.12
CA THR A 448 3.11 -8.85 10.17
C THR A 448 2.70 -10.04 9.32
N CYS A 449 1.47 -10.51 9.50
CA CYS A 449 0.86 -11.58 8.70
C CYS A 449 -0.20 -11.02 7.73
N GLY A 450 -0.07 -9.76 7.33
CA GLY A 450 -1.06 -9.06 6.52
C GLY A 450 -1.12 -9.54 5.07
N THR A 451 -2.33 -9.62 4.52
CA THR A 451 -2.54 -9.87 3.09
C THR A 451 -3.80 -9.16 2.60
N GLY A 452 -3.96 -9.04 1.28
CA GLY A 452 -5.19 -8.53 0.68
C GLY A 452 -6.39 -9.44 0.94
N SER A 453 -7.58 -9.02 0.50
CA SER A 453 -8.74 -9.93 0.48
C SER A 453 -8.56 -10.93 -0.66
N VAL A 454 -7.97 -12.09 -0.39
CA VAL A 454 -7.70 -13.16 -1.37
C VAL A 454 -8.09 -14.52 -0.77
N PRO A 455 -8.33 -15.58 -1.59
CA PRO A 455 -8.66 -16.89 -1.08
C PRO A 455 -7.58 -17.40 -0.11
N GLY A 456 -8.00 -17.88 1.06
CA GLY A 456 -7.09 -18.27 2.15
C GLY A 456 -6.75 -17.15 3.13
N ALA A 457 -7.10 -15.88 2.84
CA ALA A 457 -6.96 -14.82 3.84
C ALA A 457 -8.00 -14.99 4.96
N VAL A 458 -7.56 -14.90 6.22
CA VAL A 458 -8.43 -14.92 7.39
C VAL A 458 -9.31 -13.68 7.38
N CYS A 459 -10.63 -13.85 7.39
CA CYS A 459 -11.63 -12.78 7.28
C CYS A 459 -12.63 -12.75 8.45
N ARG A 460 -12.69 -13.82 9.26
CA ARG A 460 -13.42 -13.81 10.54
C ARG A 460 -12.59 -14.46 11.63
N VAL A 461 -12.71 -13.91 12.82
CA VAL A 461 -12.07 -14.42 14.03
C VAL A 461 -13.08 -14.41 15.17
N THR A 462 -13.09 -15.47 15.96
CA THR A 462 -13.83 -15.57 17.22
C THR A 462 -12.92 -16.20 18.26
N ILE A 463 -12.90 -15.67 19.48
CA ILE A 463 -12.08 -16.22 20.56
C ILE A 463 -12.98 -16.92 21.59
N GLY A 464 -12.76 -18.22 21.75
CA GLY A 464 -13.50 -19.07 22.68
C GLY A 464 -13.18 -18.79 24.15
N PRO A 465 -13.98 -19.34 25.09
CA PRO A 465 -13.71 -19.24 26.53
C PRO A 465 -12.35 -19.85 26.96
N ASP A 466 -11.84 -20.79 26.16
CA ASP A 466 -10.52 -21.41 26.32
C ASP A 466 -9.37 -20.55 25.75
N ARG A 467 -9.67 -19.31 25.35
CA ARG A 467 -8.75 -18.36 24.70
C ARG A 467 -8.19 -18.84 23.37
N LYS A 468 -8.81 -19.84 22.72
CA LYS A 468 -8.39 -20.29 21.38
C LYS A 468 -9.14 -19.54 20.29
N ALA A 469 -8.41 -19.19 19.23
CA ALA A 469 -8.97 -18.58 18.04
C ALA A 469 -9.70 -19.61 17.19
N ILE A 470 -10.86 -19.23 16.67
CA ILE A 470 -11.60 -19.90 15.62
C ILE A 470 -11.63 -18.95 14.44
N ILE A 471 -11.04 -19.37 13.31
CA ILE A 471 -10.89 -18.54 12.13
C ILE A 471 -11.77 -19.03 10.97
N LYS A 472 -12.15 -18.10 10.09
CA LYS A 472 -12.69 -18.41 8.77
C LYS A 472 -11.86 -17.68 7.72
N THR A 473 -11.58 -18.35 6.60
CA THR A 473 -10.84 -17.81 5.47
C THR A 473 -11.76 -17.53 4.28
N ILE A 474 -11.34 -16.63 3.39
CA ILE A 474 -12.03 -16.39 2.12
C ILE A 474 -11.92 -17.65 1.25
N GLY A 475 -13.04 -18.08 0.67
CA GLY A 475 -13.13 -19.29 -0.15
C GLY A 475 -12.88 -20.60 0.60
N ASP A 476 -12.90 -20.60 1.94
CA ASP A 476 -12.67 -21.76 2.81
C ASP A 476 -11.37 -22.53 2.45
N ARG A 477 -10.31 -21.79 2.07
CA ARG A 477 -8.97 -22.31 1.73
C ARG A 477 -8.05 -22.34 2.96
N PRO A 478 -6.94 -23.10 2.93
CA PRO A 478 -5.91 -23.03 3.97
C PRO A 478 -5.45 -21.59 4.23
N PRO A 479 -5.19 -21.23 5.49
CA PRO A 479 -4.88 -19.85 5.86
C PRO A 479 -3.49 -19.43 5.37
N ILE A 480 -3.41 -18.31 4.65
CA ILE A 480 -2.15 -17.78 4.09
C ILE A 480 -1.76 -16.40 4.61
N GLY A 481 -2.63 -15.76 5.40
CA GLY A 481 -2.47 -14.40 5.89
C GLY A 481 -3.76 -13.88 6.51
N ILE A 482 -3.72 -12.65 7.03
CA ILE A 482 -4.83 -11.96 7.67
C ILE A 482 -5.21 -10.78 6.78
N CYS A 483 -6.44 -10.78 6.24
CA CYS A 483 -6.95 -9.59 5.57
C CYS A 483 -7.44 -8.58 6.61
N GLY A 484 -7.59 -7.31 6.23
CA GLY A 484 -8.00 -6.28 7.19
C GLY A 484 -9.25 -6.65 7.97
N THR A 485 -10.25 -7.30 7.35
CA THR A 485 -11.51 -7.60 8.06
C THR A 485 -11.26 -8.62 9.15
N GLY A 486 -10.42 -9.63 8.88
CA GLY A 486 -9.93 -10.57 9.87
C GLY A 486 -9.12 -9.90 10.97
N LEU A 487 -8.37 -8.84 10.67
CA LEU A 487 -7.61 -8.09 11.66
C LEU A 487 -8.52 -7.28 12.59
N ILE A 488 -9.52 -6.57 12.06
CA ILE A 488 -10.54 -5.90 12.89
C ILE A 488 -11.31 -6.91 13.74
N GLU A 489 -11.71 -8.03 13.15
CA GLU A 489 -12.39 -9.11 13.85
C GLU A 489 -11.56 -9.67 15.00
N GLY A 490 -10.27 -9.94 14.74
CA GLY A 490 -9.33 -10.46 15.73
C GLY A 490 -9.09 -9.48 16.87
N ILE A 491 -8.82 -8.22 16.56
CA ILE A 491 -8.59 -7.16 17.56
C ILE A 491 -9.86 -6.91 18.39
N ALA A 492 -11.04 -6.88 17.76
CA ALA A 492 -12.31 -6.75 18.48
C ALA A 492 -12.51 -7.90 19.47
N GLU A 493 -12.19 -9.13 19.06
CA GLU A 493 -12.29 -10.30 19.94
C GLU A 493 -11.26 -10.28 21.06
N LEU A 494 -10.01 -9.91 20.77
CA LEU A 494 -8.96 -9.73 21.77
C LEU A 494 -9.39 -8.70 22.83
N TYR A 495 -9.99 -7.60 22.39
CA TYR A 495 -10.48 -6.56 23.30
C TYR A 495 -11.64 -7.09 24.14
N ARG A 496 -12.60 -7.77 23.51
CA ARG A 496 -13.78 -8.37 24.15
C ARG A 496 -13.36 -9.36 25.24
N THR A 497 -12.38 -10.22 24.98
CA THR A 497 -11.90 -11.23 25.94
C THR A 497 -10.90 -10.69 26.96
N GLY A 498 -10.49 -9.42 26.85
CA GLY A 498 -9.53 -8.80 27.77
C GLY A 498 -8.09 -9.28 27.57
N LEU A 499 -7.79 -9.80 26.38
CA LEU A 499 -6.43 -10.13 25.94
C LEU A 499 -5.66 -8.91 25.45
N ILE A 500 -6.37 -7.83 25.12
CA ILE A 500 -5.81 -6.49 25.03
C ILE A 500 -6.59 -5.54 25.94
N ASP A 501 -5.90 -4.55 26.51
CA ASP A 501 -6.51 -3.48 27.30
C ASP A 501 -6.96 -2.28 26.41
N GLU A 502 -7.50 -1.23 27.03
CA GLU A 502 -7.94 -0.01 26.32
C GLU A 502 -6.79 0.74 25.66
N THR A 503 -5.56 0.56 26.12
CA THR A 503 -4.37 1.14 25.49
C THR A 503 -3.94 0.32 24.27
N GLY A 504 -4.49 -0.88 24.09
CA GLY A 504 -4.12 -1.84 23.07
C GLY A 504 -2.91 -2.70 23.44
N LEU A 505 -2.52 -2.73 24.71
CA LEU A 505 -1.44 -3.57 25.19
C LEU A 505 -1.90 -5.03 25.24
N LEU A 506 -1.18 -5.92 24.56
CA LEU A 506 -1.39 -7.37 24.65
C LEU A 506 -1.06 -7.88 26.03
N ALA A 507 -1.82 -8.89 26.47
CA ALA A 507 -1.53 -9.63 27.69
C ALA A 507 -0.06 -10.11 27.69
N PRO A 508 0.62 -10.12 28.85
CA PRO A 508 2.06 -10.42 28.92
C PRO A 508 2.46 -11.74 28.26
N GLU A 509 1.58 -12.73 28.28
CA GLU A 509 1.78 -14.05 27.66
C GLU A 509 1.87 -14.01 26.12
N TYR A 510 1.41 -12.94 25.46
CA TYR A 510 1.41 -12.76 24.00
C TYR A 510 2.19 -11.52 23.53
N PHE A 511 2.78 -10.74 24.43
CA PHE A 511 3.37 -9.44 24.10
C PHE A 511 4.53 -9.56 23.10
N GLU A 512 5.45 -10.51 23.35
CA GLU A 512 6.64 -10.72 22.51
C GLU A 512 6.36 -11.53 21.24
N THR A 513 5.48 -12.54 21.33
CA THR A 513 5.26 -13.52 20.24
C THR A 513 4.02 -13.25 19.41
N GLY A 514 3.14 -12.34 19.85
CA GLY A 514 1.82 -12.13 19.28
C GLY A 514 0.80 -13.18 19.73
N TYR A 515 -0.48 -12.86 19.49
CA TYR A 515 -1.59 -13.78 19.75
C TYR A 515 -1.79 -14.74 18.56
N PRO A 516 -1.76 -16.06 18.76
CA PRO A 516 -1.87 -17.03 17.68
C PRO A 516 -3.30 -17.15 17.13
N LEU A 517 -3.43 -17.04 15.80
CA LEU A 517 -4.67 -17.34 15.10
C LEU A 517 -4.72 -18.79 14.59
N THR A 518 -3.57 -19.38 14.30
CA THR A 518 -3.42 -20.79 13.94
C THR A 518 -2.73 -21.56 15.06
N GLN A 519 -2.91 -22.89 15.08
CA GLN A 519 -2.17 -23.76 16.00
C GLN A 519 -0.79 -24.10 15.42
N GLU A 520 0.12 -24.51 16.28
CA GLU A 520 1.41 -25.08 15.86
C GLU A 520 1.13 -26.32 14.98
N GLU A 521 1.72 -26.34 13.79
CA GLU A 521 1.59 -27.51 12.89
C GLU A 521 2.44 -28.68 13.39
N GLN A 522 3.51 -28.41 14.15
CA GLN A 522 4.39 -29.37 14.80
C GLN A 522 4.86 -28.83 16.15
N GLU A 523 5.05 -29.71 17.13
CA GLU A 523 5.45 -29.36 18.49
C GLU A 523 6.80 -28.62 18.48
N GLY A 524 6.79 -27.34 18.89
CA GLY A 524 7.98 -26.49 18.91
C GLY A 524 8.21 -25.63 17.66
N GLN A 525 7.30 -25.62 16.69
CA GLN A 525 7.27 -24.63 15.60
C GLN A 525 6.32 -23.49 15.93
N PRO A 526 6.67 -22.22 15.62
CA PRO A 526 5.78 -21.09 15.86
C PRO A 526 4.50 -21.22 15.00
N PRO A 527 3.36 -20.71 15.51
CA PRO A 527 2.12 -20.67 14.74
C PRO A 527 2.32 -19.82 13.48
N SER A 528 1.74 -20.29 12.37
CA SER A 528 1.92 -19.69 11.05
C SER A 528 1.33 -18.28 10.92
N LEU A 529 0.29 -17.96 11.70
CA LEU A 529 -0.36 -16.64 11.70
C LEU A 529 -0.58 -16.13 13.13
N VAL A 530 -0.10 -14.92 13.37
CA VAL A 530 -0.23 -14.21 14.66
C VAL A 530 -0.72 -12.78 14.45
N ILE A 531 -1.38 -12.22 15.47
CA ILE A 531 -1.61 -10.78 15.61
C ILE A 531 -0.60 -10.24 16.62
N THR A 532 0.32 -9.40 16.18
CA THR A 532 1.38 -8.85 17.03
C THR A 532 0.95 -7.56 17.73
N GLN A 533 1.75 -7.12 18.71
CA GLN A 533 1.56 -5.82 19.34
C GLN A 533 1.68 -4.66 18.34
N ASN A 534 2.57 -4.77 17.36
CA ASN A 534 2.75 -3.74 16.33
C ASN A 534 1.53 -3.65 15.41
N ASP A 535 0.96 -4.80 15.02
CA ASP A 535 -0.24 -4.85 14.18
C ASP A 535 -1.43 -4.14 14.86
N ILE A 536 -1.55 -4.26 16.19
CA ILE A 536 -2.55 -3.53 16.98
C ILE A 536 -2.31 -2.02 16.94
N ARG A 537 -1.04 -1.57 17.03
CA ARG A 537 -0.69 -0.14 16.94
C ARG A 537 -1.05 0.45 15.59
N GLU A 538 -0.77 -0.26 14.50
CA GLU A 538 -1.15 0.17 13.14
C GLU A 538 -2.66 0.37 13.02
N ILE A 539 -3.46 -0.57 13.55
CA ILE A 539 -4.93 -0.43 13.54
C ILE A 539 -5.42 0.69 14.45
N GLN A 540 -4.76 0.94 15.59
CA GLN A 540 -5.11 2.08 16.45
C GLN A 540 -4.91 3.42 15.74
N MET A 541 -3.80 3.59 15.03
CA MET A 541 -3.55 4.80 14.24
C MET A 541 -4.60 4.96 13.13
N ALA A 542 -4.83 3.88 12.37
CA ALA A 542 -5.79 3.90 11.27
C ALA A 542 -7.22 4.21 11.75
N LYS A 543 -7.70 3.53 12.80
CA LYS A 543 -9.05 3.75 13.33
C LYS A 543 -9.20 5.15 13.93
N ALA A 544 -8.16 5.66 14.59
CA ALA A 544 -8.17 6.98 15.19
C ALA A 544 -8.31 8.07 14.13
N ALA A 545 -7.56 7.94 13.01
CA ALA A 545 -7.64 8.85 11.88
C ALA A 545 -9.06 8.91 11.29
N ILE A 546 -9.69 7.75 11.07
CA ILE A 546 -11.06 7.65 10.56
C ILE A 546 -12.06 8.27 11.53
N ARG A 547 -12.04 7.85 12.80
CA ARG A 547 -13.00 8.30 13.81
C ARG A 547 -12.89 9.81 14.06
N ALA A 548 -11.66 10.33 14.14
CA ALA A 548 -11.40 11.75 14.33
C ALA A 548 -11.81 12.58 13.11
N GLY A 549 -11.57 12.10 11.89
CA GLY A 549 -12.02 12.77 10.67
C GLY A 549 -13.54 12.89 10.62
N LEU A 550 -14.23 11.79 10.94
CA LEU A 550 -15.69 11.73 10.96
C LEU A 550 -16.26 12.72 11.96
N GLU A 551 -15.76 12.71 13.20
CA GLU A 551 -16.27 13.60 14.24
C GLU A 551 -15.86 15.06 14.05
N THR A 552 -14.74 15.31 13.37
CA THR A 552 -14.39 16.66 12.93
C THR A 552 -15.40 17.16 11.91
N LEU A 553 -15.82 16.33 10.95
CA LEU A 553 -16.88 16.71 10.00
C LEU A 553 -18.20 17.00 10.71
N THR A 554 -18.63 16.17 11.65
CA THR A 554 -19.88 16.42 12.41
C THR A 554 -19.81 17.73 13.19
N ALA A 555 -18.66 18.02 13.81
CA ALA A 555 -18.42 19.26 14.55
C ALA A 555 -18.45 20.50 13.61
N VAL A 556 -17.75 20.45 12.48
CA VAL A 556 -17.72 21.55 11.49
C VAL A 556 -19.10 21.81 10.90
N CYS A 557 -19.90 20.76 10.71
CA CYS A 557 -21.26 20.88 10.19
C CYS A 557 -22.30 21.21 11.26
N THR A 558 -21.93 21.20 12.54
CA THR A 558 -22.85 21.30 13.68
C THR A 558 -24.00 20.27 13.60
N ILE A 559 -23.71 19.08 13.09
CA ILE A 559 -24.68 17.97 12.96
C ILE A 559 -24.33 16.95 14.04
N PRO A 560 -25.19 16.75 15.06
CA PRO A 560 -24.96 15.69 16.04
C PRO A 560 -25.12 14.31 15.39
N VAL A 561 -24.39 13.31 15.91
CA VAL A 561 -24.37 11.94 15.36
C VAL A 561 -25.77 11.30 15.39
N GLU A 562 -26.61 11.73 16.34
CA GLU A 562 -27.99 11.30 16.51
C GLU A 562 -28.88 11.73 15.33
N GLU A 563 -28.57 12.84 14.67
CA GLU A 563 -29.34 13.38 13.55
C GLU A 563 -28.99 12.75 12.19
N ILE A 564 -27.90 11.98 12.12
CA ILE A 564 -27.47 11.30 10.89
C ILE A 564 -28.45 10.16 10.58
N ASP A 565 -29.20 10.28 9.49
CA ASP A 565 -30.27 9.34 9.13
C ASP A 565 -29.72 7.99 8.63
N ALA A 566 -28.59 8.03 7.91
CA ALA A 566 -27.91 6.85 7.40
C ALA A 566 -26.39 7.05 7.33
N MET A 567 -25.66 5.95 7.46
CA MET A 567 -24.22 5.89 7.20
C MET A 567 -23.93 4.85 6.12
N TYR A 568 -23.15 5.21 5.11
CA TYR A 568 -22.70 4.30 4.06
C TYR A 568 -21.21 4.04 4.21
N VAL A 569 -20.82 2.77 4.27
CA VAL A 569 -19.42 2.33 4.35
C VAL A 569 -19.04 1.66 3.04
N ALA A 570 -18.21 2.36 2.27
CA ALA A 570 -17.68 1.94 0.98
C ALA A 570 -16.25 1.41 1.10
N GLY A 571 -15.69 1.01 -0.05
CA GLY A 571 -14.34 0.47 -0.19
C GLY A 571 -14.34 -1.04 -0.41
N GLY A 572 -13.28 -1.55 -1.05
CA GLY A 572 -13.13 -2.99 -1.32
C GLY A 572 -13.12 -3.86 -0.06
N PHE A 573 -12.73 -3.26 1.06
CA PHE A 573 -12.75 -3.82 2.41
C PHE A 573 -14.13 -3.72 3.09
N GLY A 574 -14.84 -2.61 2.89
CA GLY A 574 -16.04 -2.24 3.66
C GLY A 574 -17.22 -3.20 3.50
N TYR A 575 -17.32 -3.91 2.36
CA TYR A 575 -18.45 -4.81 2.06
C TYR A 575 -18.64 -5.94 3.10
N ARG A 576 -17.55 -6.48 3.65
CA ARG A 576 -17.58 -7.60 4.62
C ARG A 576 -17.30 -7.18 6.05
N LEU A 577 -17.18 -5.89 6.30
CA LEU A 577 -16.90 -5.36 7.62
C LEU A 577 -18.08 -5.62 8.56
N ASP A 578 -17.84 -6.31 9.67
CA ASP A 578 -18.79 -6.33 10.78
C ASP A 578 -18.80 -4.96 11.46
N LEU A 579 -19.87 -4.20 11.22
CA LEU A 579 -20.04 -2.84 11.73
C LEU A 579 -20.14 -2.81 13.26
N GLY A 580 -20.62 -3.89 13.89
CA GLY A 580 -20.64 -4.03 15.34
C GLY A 580 -19.23 -4.13 15.91
N LYS A 581 -18.37 -4.96 15.31
CA LYS A 581 -16.95 -5.09 15.70
C LYS A 581 -16.14 -3.84 15.37
N ALA A 582 -16.41 -3.19 14.23
CA ALA A 582 -15.83 -1.89 13.90
C ALA A 582 -16.14 -0.84 14.99
N ALA A 583 -17.39 -0.77 15.44
CA ALA A 583 -17.77 0.12 16.54
C ALA A 583 -17.15 -0.30 17.88
N ALA A 584 -17.04 -1.60 18.15
CA ALA A 584 -16.45 -2.13 19.39
C ALA A 584 -14.98 -1.70 19.55
N ILE A 585 -14.22 -1.60 18.45
CA ILE A 585 -12.84 -1.09 18.48
C ILE A 585 -12.78 0.45 18.38
N GLY A 586 -13.92 1.13 18.20
CA GLY A 586 -14.00 2.59 18.11
C GLY A 586 -13.66 3.15 16.72
N LEU A 587 -13.74 2.36 15.65
CA LEU A 587 -13.57 2.84 14.28
C LEU A 587 -14.73 3.75 13.86
N ILE A 588 -15.94 3.41 14.27
CA ILE A 588 -17.17 4.15 13.95
C ILE A 588 -17.99 4.41 15.22
N PRO A 589 -18.84 5.46 15.25
CA PRO A 589 -19.70 5.72 16.40
C PRO A 589 -20.71 4.58 16.63
N PRO A 590 -20.85 4.07 17.86
CA PRO A 590 -21.81 3.02 18.17
C PRO A 590 -23.27 3.42 17.85
N GLN A 591 -23.59 4.71 17.92
CA GLN A 591 -24.91 5.29 17.61
C GLN A 591 -25.30 5.18 16.12
N LEU A 592 -24.33 4.95 15.23
CA LEU A 592 -24.57 4.81 13.79
C LEU A 592 -24.68 3.36 13.32
N VAL A 593 -24.28 2.38 14.13
CA VAL A 593 -24.22 0.96 13.70
C VAL A 593 -25.56 0.47 13.16
N SER A 594 -26.68 0.80 13.82
CA SER A 594 -28.03 0.40 13.38
C SER A 594 -28.51 1.08 12.09
N ARG A 595 -27.85 2.18 11.70
CA ARG A 595 -28.15 2.99 10.51
C ARG A 595 -27.06 2.88 9.44
N ALA A 596 -26.03 2.08 9.69
CA ALA A 596 -24.89 1.92 8.82
C ALA A 596 -25.10 0.76 7.83
N LYS A 597 -24.69 0.97 6.59
CA LYS A 597 -24.82 0.02 5.48
C LYS A 597 -23.50 -0.09 4.74
N ALA A 598 -22.98 -1.30 4.63
CA ALA A 598 -21.85 -1.58 3.75
C ALA A 598 -22.31 -1.59 2.29
N VAL A 599 -21.63 -0.85 1.41
CA VAL A 599 -22.02 -0.67 -0.01
C VAL A 599 -20.98 -1.18 -1.01
N GLY A 600 -19.82 -1.66 -0.54
CA GLY A 600 -18.75 -2.18 -1.39
C GLY A 600 -18.13 -1.11 -2.29
N ASN A 601 -17.77 -1.47 -3.52
CA ASN A 601 -17.19 -0.51 -4.49
C ASN A 601 -18.27 0.45 -5.00
N SER A 602 -18.48 1.53 -4.26
CA SER A 602 -19.43 2.58 -4.60
C SER A 602 -18.96 3.43 -5.78
N SER A 603 -17.65 3.56 -6.02
CA SER A 603 -17.09 4.25 -7.18
C SER A 603 -17.59 3.60 -8.47
N LEU A 604 -17.35 2.30 -8.63
CA LEU A 604 -17.78 1.54 -9.81
C LEU A 604 -19.30 1.49 -9.98
N SER A 605 -20.03 1.36 -8.87
CA SER A 605 -21.50 1.41 -8.86
C SER A 605 -22.02 2.77 -9.33
N GLY A 606 -21.36 3.86 -8.92
CA GLY A 606 -21.70 5.23 -9.29
C GLY A 606 -21.41 5.54 -10.76
N VAL A 607 -20.27 5.08 -11.27
CA VAL A 607 -19.95 5.16 -12.70
C VAL A 607 -20.99 4.41 -13.50
N THR A 608 -21.30 3.16 -13.12
CA THR A 608 -22.31 2.35 -13.81
C THR A 608 -23.67 3.05 -13.84
N LYS A 609 -24.14 3.55 -12.69
CA LYS A 609 -25.39 4.32 -12.59
C LYS A 609 -25.38 5.53 -13.52
N TYR A 610 -24.30 6.32 -13.51
CA TYR A 610 -24.17 7.50 -14.37
C TYR A 610 -24.20 7.14 -15.86
N MET A 611 -23.55 6.03 -16.22
CA MET A 611 -23.50 5.54 -17.59
C MET A 611 -24.85 5.04 -18.09
N LEU A 612 -25.76 4.61 -17.22
CA LEU A 612 -27.10 4.17 -17.61
C LEU A 612 -28.13 5.31 -17.61
N GLU A 613 -28.08 6.20 -16.63
CA GLU A 613 -29.12 7.21 -16.44
C GLU A 613 -28.85 8.53 -17.20
N ALA A 614 -27.58 8.87 -17.40
CA ALA A 614 -27.09 10.16 -17.93
C ALA A 614 -27.60 11.40 -17.16
N GLY A 615 -26.77 12.42 -16.97
CA GLY A 615 -27.22 13.64 -16.30
C GLY A 615 -26.10 14.54 -15.80
N SER A 616 -26.47 15.51 -14.98
CA SER A 616 -25.55 16.49 -14.38
C SER A 616 -25.31 16.25 -12.88
N ILE A 617 -25.85 15.18 -12.31
CA ILE A 617 -25.90 14.96 -10.86
C ILE A 617 -24.49 14.82 -10.25
N PRO A 618 -23.55 14.00 -10.78
CA PRO A 618 -22.18 13.99 -10.24
C PRO A 618 -21.51 15.36 -10.26
N SER A 619 -21.71 16.14 -11.33
CA SER A 619 -21.20 17.52 -11.42
C SER A 619 -21.87 18.46 -10.41
N HIS A 620 -23.14 18.23 -10.06
CA HIS A 620 -23.85 18.99 -9.03
C HIS A 620 -23.33 18.66 -7.63
N ILE A 621 -23.17 17.36 -7.32
CA ILE A 621 -22.55 16.87 -6.08
C ILE A 621 -21.17 17.51 -5.91
N ALA A 622 -20.32 17.43 -6.94
CA ALA A 622 -18.96 17.97 -6.88
C ALA A 622 -18.94 19.49 -6.61
N LYS A 623 -19.88 20.24 -7.19
CA LYS A 623 -19.99 21.70 -7.01
C LYS A 623 -20.55 22.11 -5.65
N GLN A 624 -21.40 21.30 -5.04
CA GLN A 624 -21.99 21.59 -3.72
C GLN A 624 -21.10 21.13 -2.56
N ALA A 625 -20.17 20.21 -2.83
CA ALA A 625 -19.25 19.70 -1.83
C ALA A 625 -18.21 20.76 -1.43
N ARG A 626 -18.02 20.92 -0.12
CA ARG A 626 -16.97 21.76 0.45
C ARG A 626 -15.95 20.88 1.17
N GLU A 627 -14.69 20.99 0.76
CA GLU A 627 -13.60 20.31 1.46
C GLU A 627 -13.33 20.94 2.83
N VAL A 628 -13.13 20.07 3.83
CA VAL A 628 -12.64 20.41 5.16
C VAL A 628 -11.22 19.87 5.28
N GLN A 629 -10.24 20.75 5.48
CA GLN A 629 -8.84 20.35 5.65
C GLN A 629 -8.58 19.96 7.10
N LEU A 630 -8.26 18.68 7.35
CA LEU A 630 -8.02 18.17 8.71
C LEU A 630 -6.66 18.58 9.26
N ALA A 631 -5.68 18.83 8.39
CA ALA A 631 -4.31 19.18 8.78
C ALA A 631 -4.25 20.43 9.70
N ASP A 632 -5.16 21.38 9.48
CA ASP A 632 -5.25 22.63 10.26
C ASP A 632 -6.30 22.57 11.39
N SER A 633 -6.93 21.41 11.61
CA SER A 633 -8.02 21.26 12.57
C SER A 633 -7.50 20.84 13.94
N GLU A 634 -7.59 21.74 14.91
CA GLU A 634 -7.31 21.44 16.32
C GLU A 634 -8.23 20.33 16.84
N THR A 635 -9.51 20.37 16.45
CA THR A 635 -10.50 19.34 16.78
C THR A 635 -10.05 17.97 16.31
N PHE A 636 -9.55 17.87 15.07
CA PHE A 636 -9.05 16.60 14.53
C PHE A 636 -7.88 16.08 15.36
N ARG A 637 -6.90 16.93 15.67
CA ARG A 637 -5.72 16.54 16.45
C ARG A 637 -6.10 16.02 17.84
N GLN A 638 -7.00 16.71 18.54
CA GLN A 638 -7.46 16.30 19.87
C GLN A 638 -8.24 14.98 19.82
N LEU A 639 -9.15 14.83 18.85
CA LEU A 639 -9.94 13.62 18.67
C LEU A 639 -9.06 12.43 18.25
N TYR A 640 -8.05 12.65 17.40
CA TYR A 640 -7.12 11.61 16.98
C TYR A 640 -6.40 10.99 18.19
N LEU A 641 -5.81 11.83 19.07
CA LEU A 641 -5.15 11.35 20.29
C LEU A 641 -6.11 10.60 21.21
N THR A 642 -7.36 11.06 21.30
CA THR A 642 -8.40 10.42 22.11
C THR A 642 -8.76 9.04 21.55
N TYR A 643 -8.93 8.92 20.24
CA TYR A 643 -9.38 7.70 19.58
C TYR A 643 -8.27 6.69 19.28
N MET A 644 -7.02 6.96 19.66
CA MET A 644 -5.97 5.94 19.72
C MET A 644 -6.36 4.82 20.70
N TYR A 645 -6.99 5.15 21.82
CA TYR A 645 -7.47 4.18 22.79
C TYR A 645 -8.69 3.42 22.27
N PHE A 646 -8.87 2.17 22.70
CA PHE A 646 -10.11 1.42 22.49
C PHE A 646 -11.21 1.95 23.43
N PRO A 647 -12.48 1.96 23.01
CA PRO A 647 -13.58 2.48 23.82
C PRO A 647 -13.70 1.73 25.15
N GLY A 648 -13.61 2.42 26.28
CA GLY A 648 -13.67 1.80 27.61
C GLY A 648 -14.91 0.92 27.80
N LYS A 649 -14.74 -0.24 28.45
CA LYS A 649 -15.79 -1.26 28.67
C LYS A 649 -17.02 -0.77 29.46
N ASN A 650 -16.93 0.40 30.11
CA ASN A 650 -17.94 0.96 31.02
C ASN A 650 -18.50 2.34 30.61
N SER A 651 -18.68 2.65 29.32
CA SER A 651 -19.31 3.92 28.89
C SER A 651 -20.85 3.88 28.84
N ARG A 652 -21.51 2.93 29.51
CA ARG A 652 -22.98 2.83 29.61
C ARG A 652 -23.59 3.14 30.99
N GLU A 653 -22.80 3.53 31.98
CA GLU A 653 -23.32 3.74 33.35
C GLU A 653 -23.12 5.15 33.94
N SER A 654 -22.67 6.15 33.17
CA SER A 654 -22.44 7.50 33.72
C SER A 654 -23.28 8.64 33.11
N ASP A 655 -24.35 8.32 32.39
CA ASP A 655 -25.37 9.31 31.97
C ASP A 655 -26.75 8.92 32.54
N GLN A 656 -26.86 8.88 33.87
CA GLN A 656 -28.13 9.01 34.61
C GLN A 656 -28.05 10.16 35.61
#